data_AF-A0A445B7P9-F1
#
_entry.id   AF-A0A445B7P9-F1
#
_cell.length_a   1.000
_cell.length_b   1.000
_cell.length_c   1.000
_cell.angle_alpha   90.00
_cell.angle_beta   90.00
_cell.angle_gamma   90.00
#
_symmetry.space_group_name_H-M   'P 1'
#
loop_
_entity.id
_entity.type
_entity.pdbx_description
1 polymer ?
#
loop_
_entity_poly.entity_id
_entity_poly.type
_entity_poly.pdbx_seq_one_letter_code
_entity_poly.pdbx_strand_id
1 'polypeptide(L)'
;MADETSSEVEASSAGRDGEEGDPSATVLDLTSCQMHDLDSVELPPNLTELDLTANRLSSLDPRIGNLSHLKKLSFRQNLITDDAVLPLSSWNALSDLQELVLRDNQLRKIPDMKIFKSLLVFDVSFNEINSLHGLSAVSNTLKELYVSKNEVPKIEEIDHFLDLQILELGSNKLRVMENLQNLTNLQELWLGRNRIKVVNLCGLKSIKKLSLQSNRLTSMAGFEGCVTLEELYLSHNGITKMEGLSSLVNLRVLDVSSNKLTSVDDIQNLTKLEDLWLNDNQIDSLEGIAGAVAGSKEKLTTLYLENNPCLRRCSLAPPSRSHRGRIIASAAISSSSRSSRHSLLSCAAVYFSSVLLAAVLVVRDTQSRHVFHLRVSRWPAFAFLHHLFPPLLKASDDAEPMNHLVAMCSFRLSSFQILKLVCFVGEICWQVAGKALKILVRMQEDGFQPTQYSYVNALQACSKLLDLKLGKQIHGRVVISGCGDNTFVWNAITGVYAKCGDIHRARWFFDRMTHKNVVSWNLMISGYVKLGYHDECIRLFNKMKLLGLKPDQVTASIVINAYFQCGHVDDARRMFSEIPRKDEICWTTMIVGCAQNGREEDALMLFGDMLRGDVRPDSYTISSVVSSCAKLASLCHGQVVHGKAIVMGVDHSMLVSSALVDMYCKCGVTLDAWSIFWTMPIRNVITWNSMIHGYAQNGQPHEALALYETMLQENIKPDSISFVGVLSACISADMVAKGQEYFNSISEHGMTPTLDHYACMVTLIGRSSSVDKAVDLIKCMPHEPDYLIWSTLLSICAKKGDIKNAELAAGHLFKLDPRNAGPYIMLSNLYAACGRWEKVGDVRSLMNRNNAKKFAAYSLVEVESEVHKFVSEDRTHPAVEKIYDELNRLISILQRIGYNPDTNIVLHNVEQEEKFKSISYHSEKLALAFALIRKPNGIAPIRIIKNIRVCDDCHVFMKFASFHIGRTIILRDSNKFHHFSGGNRGM
;
A
#
# COMPACT_ATOMS: atom_id res chain seq x y z
N MET A 1 41.29 -32.06 -34.62
CA MET A 1 42.26 -31.08 -35.17
C MET A 1 41.70 -29.69 -34.91
N ALA A 2 42.58 -28.70 -34.87
CA ALA A 2 42.29 -27.28 -34.62
C ALA A 2 41.47 -26.66 -35.80
N ASP A 3 41.03 -25.40 -35.81
CA ASP A 3 41.72 -24.18 -35.37
C ASP A 3 40.81 -23.01 -34.96
N GLU A 4 41.47 -21.96 -34.43
CA GLU A 4 40.93 -20.68 -33.96
C GLU A 4 40.53 -19.70 -35.09
N THR A 5 39.82 -18.61 -34.73
CA THR A 5 39.92 -17.19 -35.18
C THR A 5 38.58 -16.50 -34.87
N SER A 6 38.48 -15.60 -33.86
CA SER A 6 38.92 -14.19 -33.82
C SER A 6 38.18 -13.27 -34.82
N SER A 7 37.33 -12.37 -34.32
CA SER A 7 36.85 -11.20 -35.05
C SER A 7 36.68 -10.02 -34.09
N GLU A 8 37.36 -8.92 -34.39
CA GLU A 8 37.41 -7.69 -33.59
C GLU A 8 36.08 -6.93 -33.59
N VAL A 9 35.88 -6.04 -32.60
CA VAL A 9 34.80 -5.05 -32.61
C VAL A 9 35.42 -3.67 -32.73
N GLU A 10 35.24 -3.04 -33.88
CA GLU A 10 35.75 -1.70 -34.16
C GLU A 10 35.04 -0.63 -33.30
N ALA A 11 35.82 0.27 -32.71
CA ALA A 11 35.30 1.52 -32.18
C ALA A 11 35.06 2.50 -33.34
N SER A 12 33.88 3.14 -33.39
CA SER A 12 33.64 4.28 -34.27
C SER A 12 33.08 5.47 -33.49
N SER A 13 33.74 6.62 -33.68
CA SER A 13 33.45 7.89 -33.02
C SER A 13 32.85 8.88 -34.00
N ALA A 14 31.88 9.68 -33.55
CA ALA A 14 31.41 10.88 -34.24
C ALA A 14 30.87 11.88 -33.21
N GLY A 15 31.49 13.05 -33.10
CA GLY A 15 31.19 14.05 -32.06
C GLY A 15 30.56 15.35 -32.56
N ARG A 16 30.82 16.41 -31.77
CA ARG A 16 30.48 17.86 -31.91
C ARG A 16 29.16 18.31 -31.27
N ASP A 17 29.05 19.48 -30.62
CA ASP A 17 30.03 20.47 -30.08
C ASP A 17 29.28 21.26 -28.95
N GLY A 18 29.91 21.91 -27.96
CA GLY A 18 31.32 21.97 -27.55
C GLY A 18 31.51 22.93 -26.35
N GLU A 19 32.51 22.69 -25.51
CA GLU A 19 33.14 23.63 -24.56
C GLU A 19 34.59 23.13 -24.38
N GLU A 20 35.59 24.02 -24.38
CA GLU A 20 37.01 23.62 -24.38
C GLU A 20 37.46 23.08 -23.00
N GLY A 21 37.34 21.76 -22.84
CA GLY A 21 37.96 21.00 -21.75
C GLY A 21 39.27 20.32 -22.19
N ASP A 22 40.21 20.18 -21.25
CA ASP A 22 41.51 19.55 -21.45
C ASP A 22 41.38 18.14 -22.11
N PRO A 23 41.99 17.89 -23.29
CA PRO A 23 41.92 16.59 -23.98
C PRO A 23 42.52 15.40 -23.21
N SER A 24 43.19 15.63 -22.07
CA SER A 24 43.80 14.59 -21.25
C SER A 24 42.91 14.07 -20.11
N ALA A 25 41.85 14.80 -19.73
CA ALA A 25 41.01 14.48 -18.58
C ALA A 25 40.06 13.29 -18.87
N THR A 26 40.32 12.15 -18.23
CA THR A 26 39.52 10.93 -18.40
C THR A 26 38.70 10.66 -17.14
N VAL A 27 37.38 10.59 -17.29
CA VAL A 27 36.41 10.33 -16.20
C VAL A 27 35.82 8.94 -16.38
N LEU A 28 35.84 8.13 -15.33
CA LEU A 28 35.27 6.78 -15.30
C LEU A 28 34.23 6.70 -14.18
N ASP A 29 32.95 6.84 -14.57
CA ASP A 29 31.80 6.67 -13.71
C ASP A 29 31.27 5.23 -13.83
N LEU A 30 31.36 4.49 -12.73
CA LEU A 30 30.89 3.11 -12.59
C LEU A 30 29.75 3.03 -11.56
N THR A 31 28.97 4.12 -11.42
CA THR A 31 27.89 4.22 -10.44
C THR A 31 26.81 3.16 -10.65
N SER A 32 26.49 2.42 -9.58
CA SER A 32 25.43 1.40 -9.54
C SER A 32 25.63 0.22 -10.52
N CYS A 33 26.86 -0.04 -10.97
CA CYS A 33 27.22 -1.19 -11.82
C CYS A 33 27.14 -2.56 -11.09
N GLN A 34 26.84 -2.58 -9.79
CA GLN A 34 26.69 -3.79 -8.95
C GLN A 34 27.97 -4.64 -8.86
N MET A 35 29.14 -4.00 -8.95
CA MET A 35 30.43 -4.67 -8.99
C MET A 35 30.93 -5.06 -7.59
N HIS A 36 31.32 -6.32 -7.41
CA HIS A 36 31.90 -6.80 -6.15
C HIS A 36 33.42 -6.57 -6.06
N ASP A 37 34.07 -6.45 -7.21
CA ASP A 37 35.49 -6.21 -7.45
C ASP A 37 35.63 -5.33 -8.71
N LEU A 38 36.85 -5.11 -9.18
CA LEU A 38 37.13 -4.36 -10.42
C LEU A 38 37.81 -5.25 -11.48
N ASP A 39 37.87 -6.57 -11.30
CA ASP A 39 38.76 -7.45 -12.08
C ASP A 39 38.44 -7.43 -13.59
N SER A 40 37.16 -7.23 -13.92
CA SER A 40 36.65 -7.11 -15.30
C SER A 40 36.67 -5.69 -15.88
N VAL A 41 37.20 -4.70 -15.15
CA VAL A 41 37.24 -3.29 -15.54
C VAL A 41 38.67 -2.87 -15.87
N GLU A 42 38.84 -2.24 -17.03
CA GLU A 42 40.08 -1.56 -17.39
C GLU A 42 40.16 -0.19 -16.70
N LEU A 43 41.30 0.10 -16.06
CA LEU A 43 41.57 1.38 -15.41
C LEU A 43 42.64 2.14 -16.23
N PRO A 44 42.27 3.16 -17.01
CA PRO A 44 43.23 3.92 -17.83
C PRO A 44 44.28 4.63 -16.98
N PRO A 45 45.57 4.66 -17.36
CA PRO A 45 46.62 5.27 -16.55
C PRO A 45 46.50 6.80 -16.44
N ASN A 46 45.83 7.45 -17.39
CA ASN A 46 45.56 8.89 -17.41
C ASN A 46 44.22 9.28 -16.77
N LEU A 47 43.63 8.40 -15.95
CA LEU A 47 42.34 8.65 -15.30
C LEU A 47 42.45 9.81 -14.29
N THR A 48 41.56 10.80 -14.42
CA THR A 48 41.49 11.98 -13.54
C THR A 48 40.35 11.90 -12.53
N GLU A 49 39.26 11.19 -12.82
CA GLU A 49 38.15 10.98 -11.88
C GLU A 49 37.65 9.53 -11.94
N LEU A 50 37.46 8.91 -10.78
CA LEU A 50 36.93 7.55 -10.63
C LEU A 50 35.77 7.56 -9.62
N ASP A 51 34.55 7.26 -10.08
CA ASP A 51 33.38 7.11 -9.22
C ASP A 51 32.91 5.65 -9.18
N LEU A 52 32.98 5.05 -7.99
CA LEU A 52 32.59 3.68 -7.70
C LEU A 52 31.33 3.63 -6.82
N THR A 53 30.48 4.66 -6.90
CA THR A 53 29.26 4.79 -6.09
C THR A 53 28.33 3.57 -6.21
N ALA A 54 27.81 3.08 -5.09
CA ALA A 54 26.73 2.08 -5.01
C ALA A 54 27.03 0.70 -5.64
N ASN A 55 28.29 0.23 -5.58
CA ASN A 55 28.69 -1.05 -6.17
C ASN A 55 28.64 -2.26 -5.21
N ARG A 56 28.75 -2.03 -3.89
CA ARG A 56 28.94 -3.03 -2.82
C ARG A 56 30.36 -3.58 -2.71
N LEU A 57 31.37 -2.80 -3.09
CA LEU A 57 32.78 -3.13 -2.90
C LEU A 57 33.10 -3.32 -1.41
N SER A 58 33.70 -4.45 -1.05
CA SER A 58 34.20 -4.72 0.32
C SER A 58 35.71 -4.57 0.48
N SER A 59 36.42 -4.35 -0.62
CA SER A 59 37.89 -4.17 -0.67
C SER A 59 38.26 -3.09 -1.69
N LEU A 60 39.41 -2.45 -1.46
CA LEU A 60 40.02 -1.53 -2.41
C LEU A 60 40.87 -2.30 -3.43
N ASP A 61 40.67 -2.04 -4.73
CA ASP A 61 41.51 -2.64 -5.77
C ASP A 61 42.92 -1.99 -5.78
N PRO A 62 44.01 -2.76 -5.62
CA PRO A 62 45.38 -2.24 -5.59
C PRO A 62 45.80 -1.45 -6.84
N ARG A 63 45.19 -1.71 -8.00
CA ARG A 63 45.52 -1.03 -9.28
C ARG A 63 45.16 0.46 -9.24
N ILE A 64 44.17 0.85 -8.43
CA ILE A 64 43.82 2.26 -8.21
C ILE A 64 45.01 3.03 -7.62
N GLY A 65 45.83 2.37 -6.79
CA GLY A 65 47.04 2.94 -6.19
C GLY A 65 48.16 3.31 -7.18
N ASN A 66 48.02 2.98 -8.47
CA ASN A 66 48.96 3.33 -9.54
C ASN A 66 48.50 4.53 -10.39
N LEU A 67 47.29 5.09 -10.16
CA LEU A 67 46.68 6.12 -11.00
C LEU A 67 47.20 7.54 -10.65
N SER A 68 48.41 7.87 -11.09
CA SER A 68 49.10 9.14 -10.74
C SER A 68 48.41 10.43 -11.18
N HIS A 69 47.46 10.35 -12.13
CA HIS A 69 46.71 11.50 -12.62
C HIS A 69 45.39 11.75 -11.86
N LEU A 70 45.00 10.85 -10.96
CA LEU A 70 43.70 10.85 -10.31
C LEU A 70 43.54 12.06 -9.36
N LYS A 71 42.49 12.86 -9.58
CA LYS A 71 42.13 14.03 -8.78
C LYS A 71 40.90 13.79 -7.91
N LYS A 72 39.96 12.95 -8.34
CA LYS A 72 38.79 12.57 -7.54
C LYS A 72 38.62 11.06 -7.45
N LEU A 73 38.33 10.57 -6.25
CA LEU A 73 38.08 9.17 -5.98
C LEU A 73 36.87 9.01 -5.04
N SER A 74 35.81 8.36 -5.53
CA SER A 74 34.58 8.11 -4.78
C SER A 74 34.30 6.62 -4.61
N PHE A 75 34.09 6.21 -3.36
CA PHE A 75 33.60 4.89 -2.96
C PHE A 75 32.28 5.00 -2.20
N ARG A 76 31.44 5.98 -2.53
CA ARG A 76 30.16 6.20 -1.83
C ARG A 76 29.27 4.95 -1.87
N GLN A 77 28.56 4.61 -0.80
CA GLN A 77 27.58 3.51 -0.77
C GLN A 77 28.17 2.13 -1.10
N ASN A 78 29.24 1.78 -0.38
CA ASN A 78 29.91 0.47 -0.50
C ASN A 78 29.94 -0.25 0.87
N LEU A 79 30.75 -1.31 0.99
CA LEU A 79 30.86 -2.14 2.18
C LEU A 79 32.28 -2.07 2.77
N ILE A 80 32.97 -0.95 2.59
CA ILE A 80 34.38 -0.77 2.95
C ILE A 80 34.53 -0.66 4.48
N THR A 81 35.43 -1.46 5.04
CA THR A 81 35.78 -1.52 6.48
C THR A 81 37.17 -0.93 6.78
N ASP A 82 37.53 -0.79 8.06
CA ASP A 82 38.86 -0.34 8.49
C ASP A 82 40.00 -1.15 7.84
N ASP A 83 39.85 -2.47 7.70
CA ASP A 83 40.87 -3.35 7.10
C ASP A 83 41.00 -3.13 5.59
N ALA A 84 39.89 -2.82 4.91
CA ALA A 84 39.85 -2.58 3.48
C ALA A 84 40.57 -1.30 3.04
N VAL A 85 40.70 -0.31 3.94
CA VAL A 85 41.40 0.96 3.68
C VAL A 85 42.89 0.96 4.05
N LEU A 86 43.41 -0.12 4.67
CA LEU A 86 44.85 -0.25 4.97
C LEU A 86 45.77 -0.01 3.76
N PRO A 87 45.44 -0.46 2.52
CA PRO A 87 46.27 -0.19 1.34
C PRO A 87 46.45 1.28 0.99
N LEU A 88 45.52 2.19 1.37
CA LEU A 88 45.65 3.62 1.09
C LEU A 88 46.99 4.18 1.59
N SER A 89 47.49 3.68 2.72
CA SER A 89 48.78 4.10 3.30
C SER A 89 50.00 3.88 2.41
N SER A 90 49.91 3.02 1.38
CA SER A 90 51.01 2.71 0.45
C SER A 90 50.82 3.30 -0.95
N TRP A 91 49.67 3.91 -1.24
CA TRP A 91 49.27 4.40 -2.57
C TRP A 91 49.91 5.77 -2.91
N ASN A 92 51.24 5.84 -2.88
CA ASN A 92 52.02 7.07 -3.06
C ASN A 92 51.72 7.83 -4.37
N ALA A 93 51.22 7.17 -5.42
CA ALA A 93 50.83 7.83 -6.67
C ALA A 93 49.64 8.78 -6.49
N LEU A 94 48.80 8.60 -5.45
CA LEU A 94 47.65 9.44 -5.15
C LEU A 94 48.00 10.67 -4.29
N SER A 95 49.27 11.08 -4.21
CA SER A 95 49.66 12.25 -3.38
C SER A 95 48.95 13.54 -3.77
N ASP A 96 48.59 13.66 -5.05
CA ASP A 96 48.04 14.85 -5.65
C ASP A 96 46.51 14.75 -5.86
N LEU A 97 45.87 13.78 -5.17
CA LEU A 97 44.42 13.62 -5.10
C LEU A 97 43.80 14.83 -4.37
N GLN A 98 42.71 15.37 -4.93
CA GLN A 98 42.04 16.59 -4.44
C GLN A 98 40.74 16.28 -3.69
N GLU A 99 40.04 15.21 -4.05
CA GLU A 99 38.78 14.78 -3.42
C GLU A 99 38.77 13.28 -3.16
N LEU A 100 38.44 12.91 -1.91
CA LEU A 100 38.25 11.52 -1.48
C LEU A 100 36.91 11.37 -0.76
N VAL A 101 36.03 10.50 -1.30
CA VAL A 101 34.70 10.23 -0.75
C VAL A 101 34.60 8.77 -0.32
N LEU A 102 34.55 8.54 0.99
CA LEU A 102 34.35 7.26 1.66
C LEU A 102 32.96 7.18 2.35
N ARG A 103 32.01 7.99 1.89
CA ARG A 103 30.66 8.15 2.44
C ARG A 103 29.83 6.87 2.39
N ASP A 104 29.02 6.59 3.42
CA ASP A 104 28.05 5.48 3.43
C ASP A 104 28.76 4.11 3.27
N ASN A 105 29.61 3.81 4.26
CA ASN A 105 30.48 2.62 4.37
C ASN A 105 30.50 2.12 5.84
N GLN A 106 31.48 1.29 6.22
CA GLN A 106 31.57 0.64 7.54
C GLN A 106 32.86 1.01 8.31
N LEU A 107 33.40 2.22 8.08
CA LEU A 107 34.61 2.70 8.74
C LEU A 107 34.37 3.08 10.20
N ARG A 108 35.30 2.74 11.09
CA ARG A 108 35.30 3.10 12.51
C ARG A 108 36.40 4.08 12.88
N LYS A 109 37.38 4.27 12.00
CA LYS A 109 38.50 5.20 12.15
C LYS A 109 38.71 6.01 10.87
N ILE A 110 39.41 7.13 10.99
CA ILE A 110 39.98 7.85 9.86
C ILE A 110 41.12 6.98 9.27
N PRO A 111 41.20 6.76 7.94
CA PRO A 111 42.31 6.05 7.31
C PRO A 111 43.64 6.83 7.43
N ASP A 112 44.79 6.22 7.12
CA ASP A 112 46.06 6.97 7.16
C ASP A 112 46.11 7.99 6.01
N MET A 113 46.03 9.28 6.38
CA MET A 113 45.95 10.39 5.42
C MET A 113 47.33 10.92 4.97
N LYS A 114 48.45 10.41 5.50
CA LYS A 114 49.80 10.99 5.29
C LYS A 114 50.26 11.07 3.84
N ILE A 115 49.73 10.22 2.95
CA ILE A 115 50.12 10.24 1.54
C ILE A 115 49.54 11.43 0.78
N PHE A 116 48.37 11.95 1.20
CA PHE A 116 47.63 12.96 0.46
C PHE A 116 48.17 14.37 0.77
N LYS A 117 48.88 14.96 -0.18
CA LYS A 117 49.54 16.29 -0.04
C LYS A 117 48.76 17.42 -0.70
N SER A 118 47.65 17.13 -1.37
CA SER A 118 46.83 18.11 -2.10
C SER A 118 45.32 17.97 -1.84
N LEU A 119 44.94 17.24 -0.78
CA LEU A 119 43.53 16.93 -0.52
C LEU A 119 42.78 18.19 -0.08
N LEU A 120 41.77 18.57 -0.85
CA LEU A 120 40.92 19.74 -0.61
C LEU A 120 39.59 19.35 0.03
N VAL A 121 39.04 18.19 -0.36
CA VAL A 121 37.72 17.70 0.06
C VAL A 121 37.82 16.28 0.60
N PHE A 122 37.27 16.05 1.79
CA PHE A 122 37.17 14.70 2.39
C PHE A 122 35.76 14.46 2.95
N ASP A 123 35.04 13.49 2.39
CA ASP A 123 33.73 13.06 2.90
C ASP A 123 33.78 11.61 3.40
N VAL A 124 33.66 11.45 4.70
CA VAL A 124 33.58 10.17 5.40
C VAL A 124 32.27 10.06 6.21
N SER A 125 31.25 10.81 5.79
CA SER A 125 29.94 10.81 6.44
C SER A 125 29.22 9.44 6.30
N PHE A 126 28.26 9.14 7.17
CA PHE A 126 27.52 7.86 7.17
C PHE A 126 28.46 6.65 7.35
N ASN A 127 29.19 6.65 8.47
CA ASN A 127 30.09 5.57 8.88
C ASN A 127 29.91 5.32 10.40
N GLU A 128 30.78 4.52 11.02
CA GLU A 128 30.81 4.23 12.46
C GLU A 128 31.99 4.95 13.19
N ILE A 129 32.50 6.06 12.64
CA ILE A 129 33.73 6.71 13.12
C ILE A 129 33.54 7.32 14.51
N ASN A 130 34.43 6.95 15.44
CA ASN A 130 34.35 7.35 16.85
C ASN A 130 35.45 8.31 17.32
N SER A 131 36.40 8.67 16.45
CA SER A 131 37.49 9.62 16.73
C SER A 131 37.93 10.31 15.43
N LEU A 132 38.35 11.57 15.52
CA LEU A 132 38.89 12.35 14.40
C LEU A 132 40.42 12.26 14.28
N HIS A 133 41.06 11.50 15.18
CA HIS A 133 42.51 11.38 15.26
C HIS A 133 43.14 10.89 13.96
N GLY A 134 44.18 11.58 13.50
CA GLY A 134 44.90 11.28 12.25
C GLY A 134 44.55 12.22 11.09
N LEU A 135 43.52 13.06 11.23
CA LEU A 135 43.23 14.13 10.26
C LEU A 135 44.33 15.19 10.19
N SER A 136 45.07 15.43 11.28
CA SER A 136 46.15 16.43 11.36
C SER A 136 47.18 16.38 10.21
N ALA A 137 47.36 15.22 9.56
CA ALA A 137 48.23 15.06 8.38
C ALA A 137 47.81 15.91 7.15
N VAL A 138 46.52 16.24 6.99
CA VAL A 138 45.98 17.04 5.86
C VAL A 138 45.54 18.46 6.27
N SER A 139 45.94 18.91 7.46
CA SER A 139 45.56 20.21 8.04
C SER A 139 45.92 21.44 7.19
N ASN A 140 46.99 21.36 6.40
CA ASN A 140 47.49 22.47 5.58
C ASN A 140 46.84 22.57 4.19
N THR A 141 45.93 21.66 3.81
CA THR A 141 45.33 21.62 2.46
C THR A 141 43.81 21.54 2.46
N LEU A 142 43.22 20.92 3.48
CA LEU A 142 41.80 20.58 3.49
C LEU A 142 40.92 21.82 3.66
N LYS A 143 40.00 22.01 2.69
CA LYS A 143 39.02 23.12 2.65
C LYS A 143 37.62 22.68 3.05
N GLU A 144 37.27 21.42 2.80
CA GLU A 144 35.95 20.87 3.12
C GLU A 144 36.08 19.51 3.81
N LEU A 145 35.46 19.38 4.99
CA LEU A 145 35.47 18.17 5.80
C LEU A 145 34.04 17.76 6.16
N TYR A 146 33.61 16.60 5.67
CA TYR A 146 32.27 16.05 5.92
C TYR A 146 32.37 14.75 6.73
N VAL A 147 31.86 14.78 7.96
CA VAL A 147 31.86 13.68 8.94
C VAL A 147 30.47 13.53 9.57
N SER A 148 29.40 13.83 8.83
CA SER A 148 28.03 13.65 9.36
C SER A 148 27.70 12.18 9.59
N LYS A 149 26.72 11.87 10.45
CA LYS A 149 26.22 10.50 10.66
C LYS A 149 27.36 9.54 11.05
N ASN A 150 28.04 9.87 12.13
CA ASN A 150 29.13 9.10 12.72
C ASN A 150 28.94 9.06 14.25
N GLU A 151 29.91 8.54 14.99
CA GLU A 151 29.86 8.31 16.43
C GLU A 151 30.85 9.18 17.23
N VAL A 152 31.30 10.31 16.65
CA VAL A 152 32.33 11.19 17.19
C VAL A 152 31.87 11.89 18.48
N PRO A 153 32.57 11.75 19.63
CA PRO A 153 32.14 12.30 20.92
C PRO A 153 32.69 13.71 21.24
N LYS A 154 33.79 14.13 20.60
CA LYS A 154 34.46 15.43 20.76
C LYS A 154 35.13 15.88 19.46
N ILE A 155 35.35 17.18 19.32
CA ILE A 155 36.16 17.75 18.23
C ILE A 155 37.62 17.74 18.68
N GLU A 156 38.51 17.13 17.90
CA GLU A 156 39.94 16.96 18.20
C GLU A 156 40.76 17.13 16.92
N GLU A 157 42.01 17.62 17.02
CA GLU A 157 42.95 17.91 15.92
C GLU A 157 42.52 18.96 14.87
N ILE A 158 41.27 19.44 14.89
CA ILE A 158 40.75 20.42 13.91
C ILE A 158 41.32 21.84 14.11
N ASP A 159 41.85 22.18 15.29
CA ASP A 159 42.33 23.52 15.66
C ASP A 159 43.52 24.06 14.84
N HIS A 160 44.12 23.21 14.00
CA HIS A 160 45.24 23.54 13.12
C HIS A 160 44.82 23.76 11.65
N PHE A 161 43.53 23.56 11.30
CA PHE A 161 43.03 23.61 9.93
C PHE A 161 42.69 25.05 9.47
N LEU A 162 43.71 25.89 9.32
CA LEU A 162 43.53 27.33 9.09
C LEU A 162 42.80 27.70 7.79
N ASP A 163 42.86 26.86 6.75
CA ASP A 163 42.22 27.09 5.44
C ASP A 163 40.84 26.43 5.28
N LEU A 164 40.33 25.77 6.32
CA LEU A 164 39.05 25.07 6.28
C LEU A 164 37.87 26.04 6.14
N GLN A 165 37.03 25.80 5.14
CA GLN A 165 35.88 26.63 4.77
C GLN A 165 34.56 25.98 5.15
N ILE A 166 34.46 24.65 5.06
CA ILE A 166 33.26 23.86 5.40
C ILE A 166 33.61 22.75 6.39
N LEU A 167 32.87 22.69 7.50
CA LEU A 167 32.96 21.61 8.49
C LEU A 167 31.56 21.05 8.80
N GLU A 168 31.28 19.83 8.35
CA GLU A 168 30.06 19.11 8.71
C GLU A 168 30.34 17.98 9.71
N LEU A 169 29.71 18.10 10.88
CA LEU A 169 29.78 17.18 12.03
C LEU A 169 28.37 16.80 12.54
N GLY A 170 27.35 16.93 11.70
CA GLY A 170 25.96 16.67 12.07
C GLY A 170 25.65 15.19 12.37
N SER A 171 24.70 14.90 13.26
CA SER A 171 24.33 13.54 13.69
C SER A 171 25.51 12.74 14.28
N ASN A 172 26.18 13.31 15.27
CA ASN A 172 27.29 12.71 16.03
C ASN A 172 26.96 12.65 17.55
N LYS A 173 27.97 12.39 18.40
CA LYS A 173 27.85 12.31 19.87
C LYS A 173 28.36 13.58 20.60
N LEU A 174 28.66 14.67 19.90
CA LEU A 174 29.27 15.89 20.44
C LEU A 174 28.46 16.51 21.58
N ARG A 175 29.15 16.98 22.64
CA ARG A 175 28.54 17.62 23.82
C ARG A 175 28.96 19.08 24.03
N VAL A 176 30.11 19.47 23.49
CA VAL A 176 30.75 20.79 23.65
C VAL A 176 31.29 21.26 22.30
N MET A 177 31.42 22.59 22.15
CA MET A 177 32.07 23.23 21.01
C MET A 177 33.43 23.75 21.48
N GLU A 178 34.47 22.98 21.20
CA GLU A 178 35.86 23.24 21.57
C GLU A 178 36.75 23.02 20.33
N ASN A 179 37.98 23.53 20.35
CA ASN A 179 38.97 23.36 19.26
C ASN A 179 38.57 23.95 17.90
N LEU A 180 37.66 24.94 17.89
CA LEU A 180 37.25 25.69 16.68
C LEU A 180 37.81 27.13 16.61
N GLN A 181 38.51 27.57 17.66
CA GLN A 181 38.81 29.00 17.90
C GLN A 181 39.75 29.63 16.86
N ASN A 182 40.60 28.82 16.24
CA ASN A 182 41.59 29.27 15.25
C ASN A 182 41.05 29.25 13.80
N LEU A 183 39.85 28.72 13.57
CA LEU A 183 39.27 28.50 12.23
C LEU A 183 38.69 29.81 11.65
N THR A 184 39.53 30.82 11.48
CA THR A 184 39.12 32.17 11.08
C THR A 184 38.53 32.24 9.66
N ASN A 185 38.86 31.29 8.79
CA ASN A 185 38.37 31.18 7.41
C ASN A 185 37.09 30.33 7.26
N LEU A 186 36.58 29.72 8.35
CA LEU A 186 35.42 28.84 8.29
C LEU A 186 34.16 29.62 7.91
N GLN A 187 33.51 29.21 6.82
CA GLN A 187 32.30 29.84 6.26
C GLN A 187 31.03 29.04 6.58
N GLU A 188 31.11 27.70 6.66
CA GLU A 188 29.96 26.85 6.99
C GLU A 188 30.27 25.84 8.10
N LEU A 189 29.40 25.77 9.10
CA LEU A 189 29.53 24.87 10.24
C LEU A 189 28.20 24.14 10.51
N TRP A 190 28.19 22.83 10.30
CA TRP A 190 26.99 21.99 10.40
C TRP A 190 27.10 21.01 11.60
N LEU A 191 26.50 21.37 12.73
CA LEU A 191 26.55 20.66 14.02
C LEU A 191 25.19 20.10 14.48
N GLY A 192 24.19 20.03 13.59
CA GLY A 192 22.86 19.56 13.93
C GLY A 192 22.80 18.10 14.43
N ARG A 193 21.77 17.72 15.18
CA ARG A 193 21.56 16.36 15.74
C ARG A 193 22.71 15.86 16.63
N ASN A 194 23.26 16.75 17.46
CA ASN A 194 24.26 16.42 18.48
C ASN A 194 23.64 16.54 19.89
N ARG A 195 24.47 16.71 20.93
CA ARG A 195 24.06 16.86 22.34
C ARG A 195 24.61 18.15 22.97
N ILE A 196 24.93 19.14 22.14
CA ILE A 196 25.55 20.41 22.52
C ILE A 196 24.56 21.22 23.37
N LYS A 197 25.05 21.81 24.48
CA LYS A 197 24.26 22.64 25.40
C LYS A 197 24.61 24.12 25.38
N VAL A 198 25.87 24.45 25.07
CA VAL A 198 26.44 25.80 25.14
C VAL A 198 27.08 26.09 23.79
N VAL A 199 26.79 27.27 23.25
CA VAL A 199 27.38 27.79 22.01
C VAL A 199 28.74 28.40 22.34
N ASN A 200 29.76 28.09 21.53
CA ASN A 200 31.06 28.74 21.59
C ASN A 200 31.57 28.98 20.17
N LEU A 201 31.50 30.23 19.72
CA LEU A 201 31.87 30.67 18.38
C LEU A 201 33.04 31.67 18.40
N CYS A 202 33.74 31.78 19.54
CA CYS A 202 34.87 32.68 19.69
C CYS A 202 35.92 32.39 18.62
N GLY A 203 36.29 33.41 17.83
CA GLY A 203 37.27 33.31 16.74
C GLY A 203 36.70 33.06 15.33
N LEU A 204 35.45 32.58 15.20
CA LEU A 204 34.82 32.27 13.91
C LEU A 204 34.30 33.52 13.19
N LYS A 205 35.22 34.33 12.66
CA LYS A 205 34.91 35.66 12.08
C LYS A 205 34.31 35.62 10.67
N SER A 206 34.53 34.57 9.90
CA SER A 206 34.06 34.44 8.51
C SER A 206 32.80 33.58 8.34
N ILE A 207 32.17 33.16 9.44
CA ILE A 207 31.06 32.20 9.41
C ILE A 207 29.81 32.83 8.77
N LYS A 208 29.32 32.20 7.70
CA LYS A 208 28.12 32.60 6.95
C LYS A 208 26.93 31.70 7.24
N LYS A 209 27.15 30.39 7.40
CA LYS A 209 26.08 29.43 7.70
C LYS A 209 26.40 28.61 8.95
N LEU A 210 25.45 28.55 9.86
CA LEU A 210 25.58 27.79 11.10
C LEU A 210 24.32 26.96 11.38
N SER A 211 24.49 25.65 11.51
CA SER A 211 23.39 24.74 11.86
C SER A 211 23.65 24.03 13.17
N LEU A 212 22.79 24.28 14.15
CA LEU A 212 22.76 23.68 15.49
C LEU A 212 21.40 23.03 15.80
N GLN A 213 20.58 22.77 14.77
CA GLN A 213 19.28 22.09 14.87
C GLN A 213 19.35 20.76 15.66
N SER A 214 18.29 20.36 16.36
CA SER A 214 18.21 19.08 17.10
C SER A 214 19.34 18.87 18.13
N ASN A 215 19.67 19.91 18.92
CA ASN A 215 20.66 19.85 19.99
C ASN A 215 19.97 19.97 21.38
N ARG A 216 20.67 20.51 22.38
CA ARG A 216 20.18 20.71 23.76
C ARG A 216 20.41 22.14 24.24
N LEU A 217 20.42 23.10 23.32
CA LEU A 217 20.59 24.53 23.62
C LEU A 217 19.36 25.06 24.37
N THR A 218 19.57 25.95 25.34
CA THR A 218 18.49 26.60 26.12
C THR A 218 18.55 28.13 26.09
N SER A 219 19.64 28.72 25.60
CA SER A 219 19.86 30.17 25.42
C SER A 219 20.53 30.39 24.06
N MET A 220 20.43 31.63 23.57
CA MET A 220 21.07 32.10 22.33
C MET A 220 22.27 33.02 22.59
N ALA A 221 22.71 33.21 23.84
CA ALA A 221 23.93 33.94 24.13
C ALA A 221 25.16 33.29 23.45
N GLY A 222 26.05 34.10 22.89
CA GLY A 222 27.29 33.66 22.24
C GLY A 222 27.32 33.79 20.70
N PHE A 223 26.26 34.30 20.06
CA PHE A 223 26.26 34.62 18.61
C PHE A 223 26.78 36.03 18.30
N GLU A 224 26.92 36.92 19.31
CA GLU A 224 27.03 38.37 19.14
C GLU A 224 28.22 38.82 18.26
N GLY A 225 29.29 38.02 18.22
CA GLY A 225 30.49 38.29 17.43
C GLY A 225 30.43 37.83 15.95
N CYS A 226 29.43 37.07 15.55
CA CYS A 226 29.34 36.44 14.23
C CYS A 226 28.66 37.34 13.18
N VAL A 227 29.07 38.61 13.09
CA VAL A 227 28.40 39.65 12.27
C VAL A 227 28.32 39.34 10.76
N THR A 228 29.10 38.36 10.28
CA THR A 228 29.12 37.85 8.90
C THR A 228 28.06 36.78 8.61
N LEU A 229 27.32 36.31 9.63
CA LEU A 229 26.36 35.23 9.51
C LEU A 229 25.15 35.61 8.66
N GLU A 230 24.86 34.79 7.65
CA GLU A 230 23.74 34.91 6.71
C GLU A 230 22.61 33.90 7.00
N GLU A 231 22.93 32.69 7.49
CA GLU A 231 21.95 31.64 7.79
C GLU A 231 22.20 30.98 9.16
N LEU A 232 21.15 30.92 10.00
CA LEU A 232 21.20 30.33 11.34
C LEU A 232 20.04 29.34 11.57
N TYR A 233 20.38 28.07 11.79
CA TYR A 233 19.41 26.99 12.01
C TYR A 233 19.51 26.42 13.43
N LEU A 234 18.49 26.65 14.24
CA LEU A 234 18.40 26.33 15.68
C LEU A 234 17.16 25.50 16.04
N SER A 235 16.46 24.94 15.06
CA SER A 235 15.23 24.18 15.29
C SER A 235 15.39 22.96 16.20
N HIS A 236 14.31 22.51 16.83
CA HIS A 236 14.30 21.34 17.73
C HIS A 236 15.33 21.44 18.88
N ASN A 237 15.38 22.59 19.55
CA ASN A 237 16.17 22.80 20.77
C ASN A 237 15.25 23.06 21.98
N GLY A 238 15.81 23.56 23.09
CA GLY A 238 15.07 23.94 24.30
C GLY A 238 15.12 25.44 24.58
N ILE A 239 15.37 26.28 23.57
CA ILE A 239 15.60 27.73 23.71
C ILE A 239 14.33 28.41 24.21
N THR A 240 14.43 29.20 25.29
CA THR A 240 13.29 29.89 25.92
C THR A 240 13.18 31.38 25.56
N LYS A 241 14.25 32.00 25.07
CA LYS A 241 14.32 33.44 24.76
C LYS A 241 15.23 33.70 23.56
N MET A 242 14.87 34.69 22.74
CA MET A 242 15.73 35.24 21.69
C MET A 242 16.63 36.34 22.27
N GLU A 243 17.94 36.21 22.11
CA GLU A 243 18.96 37.13 22.62
C GLU A 243 20.28 36.91 21.85
N GLY A 244 21.14 37.93 21.79
CA GLY A 244 22.43 37.87 21.11
C GLY A 244 22.36 37.96 19.58
N LEU A 245 21.23 38.38 19.03
CA LEU A 245 20.95 38.45 17.59
C LEU A 245 21.09 39.85 17.00
N SER A 246 20.92 40.92 17.78
CA SER A 246 20.82 42.30 17.23
C SER A 246 22.06 42.83 16.51
N SER A 247 23.23 42.19 16.65
CA SER A 247 24.45 42.48 15.89
C SER A 247 24.53 41.76 14.54
N LEU A 248 23.70 40.75 14.28
CA LEU A 248 23.75 39.87 13.09
C LEU A 248 23.10 40.50 11.86
N VAL A 249 23.41 41.76 11.54
CA VAL A 249 22.74 42.57 10.51
C VAL A 249 22.79 41.97 9.07
N ASN A 250 23.60 40.93 8.86
CA ASN A 250 23.66 40.20 7.59
C ASN A 250 22.72 38.98 7.51
N LEU A 251 22.02 38.62 8.60
CA LEU A 251 21.21 37.41 8.68
C LEU A 251 20.00 37.49 7.75
N ARG A 252 19.90 36.50 6.86
CA ARG A 252 18.84 36.32 5.85
C ARG A 252 17.90 35.17 6.21
N VAL A 253 18.41 34.11 6.83
CA VAL A 253 17.58 32.95 7.28
C VAL A 253 17.76 32.73 8.78
N LEU A 254 16.64 32.69 9.51
CA LEU A 254 16.60 32.32 10.92
C LEU A 254 15.53 31.25 11.18
N ASP A 255 15.97 30.03 11.44
CA ASP A 255 15.09 28.94 11.88
C ASP A 255 15.24 28.69 13.38
N VAL A 256 14.20 29.01 14.14
CA VAL A 256 14.09 28.74 15.59
C VAL A 256 12.84 27.89 15.89
N SER A 257 12.36 27.13 14.91
CA SER A 257 11.15 26.30 15.05
C SER A 257 11.30 25.16 16.07
N SER A 258 10.20 24.65 16.62
CA SER A 258 10.23 23.58 17.64
C SER A 258 11.13 23.90 18.84
N ASN A 259 10.92 25.07 19.47
CA ASN A 259 11.63 25.53 20.68
C ASN A 259 10.61 25.88 21.79
N LYS A 260 10.99 26.71 22.77
CA LYS A 260 10.15 27.14 23.90
C LYS A 260 10.03 28.67 23.99
N LEU A 261 10.15 29.36 22.86
CA LEU A 261 10.05 30.83 22.81
C LEU A 261 8.64 31.28 23.17
N THR A 262 8.52 32.26 24.08
CA THR A 262 7.25 32.91 24.46
C THR A 262 7.02 34.25 23.75
N SER A 263 8.10 34.87 23.26
CA SER A 263 8.13 36.16 22.59
C SER A 263 9.17 36.15 21.46
N VAL A 264 9.10 37.15 20.58
CA VAL A 264 10.06 37.37 19.51
C VAL A 264 10.71 38.71 19.76
N ASP A 265 11.99 38.67 20.15
CA ASP A 265 12.76 39.82 20.64
C ASP A 265 14.11 39.88 19.92
N ASP A 266 14.84 40.99 20.08
CA ASP A 266 16.23 41.17 19.62
C ASP A 266 16.50 41.05 18.09
N ILE A 267 15.46 40.89 17.27
CA ILE A 267 15.57 40.80 15.80
C ILE A 267 15.24 42.12 15.05
N GLN A 268 14.91 43.21 15.75
CA GLN A 268 14.44 44.46 15.13
C GLN A 268 15.45 45.09 14.16
N ASN A 269 16.76 44.87 14.37
CA ASN A 269 17.83 45.40 13.54
C ASN A 269 18.20 44.49 12.34
N LEU A 270 17.55 43.34 12.17
CA LEU A 270 17.86 42.35 11.13
C LEU A 270 17.26 42.71 9.77
N THR A 271 17.67 43.87 9.22
CA THR A 271 17.08 44.46 8.01
C THR A 271 17.17 43.58 6.75
N LYS A 272 18.06 42.58 6.73
CA LYS A 272 18.22 41.62 5.62
C LYS A 272 17.45 40.31 5.78
N LEU A 273 16.69 40.12 6.86
CA LEU A 273 16.01 38.85 7.13
C LEU A 273 14.94 38.56 6.07
N GLU A 274 15.09 37.45 5.35
CA GLU A 274 14.25 36.97 4.25
C GLU A 274 13.31 35.83 4.68
N ASP A 275 13.78 34.92 5.54
CA ASP A 275 13.03 33.76 6.04
C ASP A 275 13.13 33.65 7.57
N LEU A 276 11.97 33.59 8.24
CA LEU A 276 11.86 33.44 9.70
C LEU A 276 10.94 32.27 10.07
N TRP A 277 11.49 31.22 10.70
CA TRP A 277 10.73 30.03 11.07
C TRP A 277 10.53 29.97 12.59
N LEU A 278 9.28 30.16 13.02
CA LEU A 278 8.86 30.25 14.43
C LEU A 278 7.82 29.20 14.81
N ASN A 279 7.43 28.30 13.89
CA ASN A 279 6.45 27.24 14.15
C ASN A 279 6.84 26.35 15.35
N ASP A 280 5.84 25.78 16.01
CA ASP A 280 6.00 24.88 17.16
C ASP A 280 6.73 25.53 18.37
N ASN A 281 6.38 26.79 18.67
CA ASN A 281 6.82 27.53 19.86
C ASN A 281 5.63 27.88 20.80
N GLN A 282 5.87 28.72 21.82
CA GLN A 282 4.89 29.13 22.83
C GLN A 282 4.49 30.61 22.70
N ILE A 283 4.65 31.21 21.52
CA ILE A 283 4.43 32.64 21.29
C ILE A 283 2.94 32.96 21.31
N ASP A 284 2.51 33.91 22.15
CA ASP A 284 1.08 34.19 22.39
C ASP A 284 0.56 35.53 21.84
N SER A 285 1.46 36.41 21.38
CA SER A 285 1.15 37.72 20.79
C SER A 285 1.61 37.86 19.33
N LEU A 286 0.66 38.15 18.43
CA LEU A 286 0.96 38.54 17.04
C LEU A 286 1.49 39.97 16.93
N GLU A 287 1.12 40.86 17.85
CA GLU A 287 1.58 42.26 17.87
C GLU A 287 3.06 42.35 18.21
N GLY A 288 3.53 41.52 19.15
CA GLY A 288 4.96 41.39 19.46
C GLY A 288 5.77 40.95 18.24
N ILE A 289 5.29 39.96 17.48
CA ILE A 289 5.93 39.52 16.23
C ILE A 289 5.97 40.67 15.21
N ALA A 290 4.84 41.37 15.01
CA ALA A 290 4.74 42.46 14.04
C ALA A 290 5.66 43.65 14.38
N GLY A 291 5.84 43.97 15.66
CA GLY A 291 6.82 44.95 16.13
C GLY A 291 8.26 44.48 15.96
N ALA A 292 8.54 43.20 16.24
CA ALA A 292 9.88 42.62 16.12
C ALA A 292 10.39 42.57 14.66
N VAL A 293 9.53 42.24 13.69
CA VAL A 293 9.90 42.20 12.27
C VAL A 293 9.79 43.55 11.54
N ALA A 294 9.54 44.65 12.26
CA ALA A 294 9.33 45.96 11.65
C ALA A 294 10.53 46.43 10.79
N GLY A 295 11.77 46.16 11.24
CA GLY A 295 12.99 46.50 10.51
C GLY A 295 13.32 45.59 9.33
N SER A 296 12.79 44.36 9.29
CA SER A 296 13.00 43.41 8.18
C SER A 296 11.86 43.40 7.15
N LYS A 297 10.83 44.22 7.35
CA LYS A 297 9.56 44.23 6.59
C LYS A 297 9.71 44.33 5.06
N GLU A 298 10.78 44.93 4.54
CA GLU A 298 11.04 45.05 3.10
C GLU A 298 11.72 43.81 2.49
N LYS A 299 12.34 42.96 3.31
CA LYS A 299 13.08 41.77 2.89
C LYS A 299 12.42 40.46 3.30
N LEU A 300 11.62 40.44 4.37
CA LEU A 300 11.01 39.23 4.90
C LEU A 300 9.97 38.66 3.93
N THR A 301 10.32 37.58 3.25
CA THR A 301 9.50 36.87 2.26
C THR A 301 8.67 35.74 2.89
N THR A 302 9.20 35.04 3.91
CA THR A 302 8.55 33.89 4.51
C THR A 302 8.55 33.93 6.04
N LEU A 303 7.38 33.64 6.63
CA LEU A 303 7.17 33.59 8.07
C LEU A 303 6.34 32.35 8.43
N TYR A 304 6.96 31.38 9.10
CA TYR A 304 6.28 30.16 9.57
C TYR A 304 5.90 30.31 11.04
N LEU A 305 4.64 30.04 11.39
CA LEU A 305 4.08 30.32 12.72
C LEU A 305 3.17 29.20 13.26
N GLU A 306 3.03 28.09 12.54
CA GLU A 306 2.11 27.00 12.92
C GLU A 306 2.28 26.55 14.38
N ASN A 307 1.18 26.07 14.98
CA ASN A 307 1.10 25.54 16.34
C ASN A 307 1.40 26.49 17.52
N ASN A 308 1.75 27.76 17.27
CA ASN A 308 1.86 28.77 18.33
C ASN A 308 0.50 29.16 18.97
N PRO A 309 0.45 29.45 20.29
CA PRO A 309 -0.75 29.94 20.99
C PRO A 309 -1.40 31.17 20.35
N CYS A 310 -0.61 32.09 19.78
CA CYS A 310 -1.10 33.32 19.16
C CYS A 310 -2.11 33.07 18.02
N LEU A 311 -1.97 31.95 17.29
CA LEU A 311 -2.89 31.56 16.22
C LEU A 311 -4.18 30.89 16.73
N ARG A 312 -4.18 30.33 17.95
CA ARG A 312 -5.36 29.65 18.54
C ARG A 312 -6.41 30.64 19.09
N ARG A 313 -6.01 31.84 19.48
CA ARG A 313 -6.94 32.88 19.96
C ARG A 313 -7.78 33.49 18.83
N CYS A 314 -7.32 33.45 17.58
CA CYS A 314 -8.06 33.96 16.42
C CYS A 314 -9.26 33.10 16.01
N SER A 315 -9.40 31.86 16.48
CA SER A 315 -10.47 30.93 16.07
C SER A 315 -11.69 30.88 16.99
N LEU A 316 -11.81 31.79 17.97
CA LEU A 316 -12.89 31.79 18.98
C LEU A 316 -13.78 33.05 18.99
N ALA A 317 -13.59 33.99 18.07
CA ALA A 317 -14.46 35.16 17.96
C ALA A 317 -15.70 34.88 17.08
N PRO A 318 -16.94 35.12 17.55
CA PRO A 318 -18.14 35.05 16.72
C PRO A 318 -18.21 36.26 15.76
N PRO A 319 -18.88 36.13 14.59
CA PRO A 319 -18.91 37.18 13.57
C PRO A 319 -19.89 38.30 13.94
N SER A 320 -19.42 39.33 14.67
CA SER A 320 -20.15 40.59 14.80
C SER A 320 -19.99 41.46 13.55
N ARG A 321 -21.07 42.13 13.15
CA ARG A 321 -21.08 43.03 12.00
C ARG A 321 -20.40 44.36 12.32
N SER A 322 -19.84 44.98 11.28
CA SER A 322 -19.28 46.35 11.24
C SER A 322 -18.05 46.62 12.11
N HIS A 323 -16.88 46.71 11.47
CA HIS A 323 -16.31 48.00 11.06
C HIS A 323 -15.36 47.81 9.87
N ARG A 324 -15.36 48.77 8.92
CA ARG A 324 -14.35 48.83 7.86
C ARG A 324 -13.05 49.38 8.46
N GLY A 325 -12.07 48.52 8.74
CA GLY A 325 -10.73 48.89 9.16
C GLY A 325 -9.70 48.04 8.42
N ARG A 326 -8.76 48.69 7.70
CA ARG A 326 -7.72 48.01 6.93
C ARG A 326 -6.71 47.33 7.87
N ILE A 327 -6.41 46.05 7.66
CA ILE A 327 -5.03 45.61 7.41
C ILE A 327 -5.05 44.65 6.22
N ILE A 328 -4.40 45.07 5.14
CA ILE A 328 -4.09 44.22 3.98
C ILE A 328 -2.68 43.68 4.19
N ALA A 329 -2.50 42.38 4.04
CA ALA A 329 -1.18 41.74 3.91
C ALA A 329 -1.18 40.74 2.74
N SER A 330 -1.71 41.18 1.60
CA SER A 330 -1.32 40.66 0.29
C SER A 330 -0.20 41.54 -0.25
N ALA A 331 1.01 40.99 -0.42
CA ALA A 331 2.10 41.64 -1.13
C ALA A 331 2.80 40.58 -2.00
N ALA A 332 2.55 40.65 -3.31
CA ALA A 332 3.24 39.85 -4.32
C ALA A 332 3.79 40.79 -5.39
N ILE A 333 5.11 41.00 -5.39
CA ILE A 333 5.93 41.69 -6.41
C ILE A 333 7.30 40.98 -6.29
N SER A 334 7.64 39.99 -7.12
CA SER A 334 8.35 40.12 -8.42
C SER A 334 9.70 40.87 -8.30
N SER A 335 10.82 40.45 -8.88
CA SER A 335 11.09 39.46 -9.94
C SER A 335 12.58 39.08 -9.94
N SER A 336 12.96 38.02 -10.69
CA SER A 336 14.29 37.79 -11.34
C SER A 336 15.60 38.03 -10.54
N SER A 337 16.59 37.13 -10.51
CA SER A 337 16.82 35.89 -11.27
C SER A 337 18.12 35.21 -10.81
N ARG A 338 18.26 33.90 -11.09
CA ARG A 338 19.51 33.09 -11.05
C ARG A 338 20.11 32.84 -9.64
N SER A 339 20.65 31.65 -9.34
CA SER A 339 20.65 30.39 -10.10
C SER A 339 20.93 29.16 -9.22
N SER A 340 20.30 28.04 -9.57
CA SER A 340 20.77 26.65 -9.49
C SER A 340 21.93 26.26 -8.55
N ARG A 341 21.63 25.38 -7.58
CA ARG A 341 22.32 24.13 -7.15
C ARG A 341 21.78 23.77 -5.74
N HIS A 342 21.91 22.50 -5.31
CA HIS A 342 21.44 21.92 -4.03
C HIS A 342 19.96 21.50 -3.82
N SER A 343 19.05 21.61 -4.80
CA SER A 343 17.70 21.01 -4.66
C SER A 343 17.62 19.50 -4.93
N LEU A 344 18.66 18.90 -5.53
CA LEU A 344 18.62 17.50 -6.01
C LEU A 344 18.83 16.44 -4.90
N LEU A 345 19.61 16.73 -3.85
CA LEU A 345 19.92 15.74 -2.80
C LEU A 345 18.89 15.68 -1.66
N SER A 346 18.10 16.74 -1.43
CA SER A 346 17.04 16.72 -0.41
C SER A 346 15.72 16.10 -0.89
N CYS A 347 15.49 16.01 -2.22
CA CYS A 347 14.29 15.39 -2.76
C CYS A 347 14.28 13.86 -2.60
N ALA A 348 15.43 13.19 -2.77
CA ALA A 348 15.54 11.73 -2.60
C ALA A 348 15.18 11.27 -1.17
N ALA A 349 15.59 12.03 -0.14
CA ALA A 349 15.30 11.70 1.27
C ALA A 349 13.81 11.86 1.65
N VAL A 350 13.09 12.79 1.01
CA VAL A 350 11.64 12.98 1.21
C VAL A 350 10.83 11.96 0.40
N TYR A 351 11.33 11.56 -0.76
CA TYR A 351 10.74 10.45 -1.53
C TYR A 351 10.89 9.13 -0.78
N PHE A 352 12.07 8.82 -0.24
CA PHE A 352 12.26 7.65 0.61
C PHE A 352 11.40 7.69 1.88
N SER A 353 11.27 8.83 2.57
CA SER A 353 10.46 8.89 3.79
C SER A 353 8.95 8.78 3.51
N SER A 354 8.45 9.27 2.37
CA SER A 354 7.05 9.12 1.98
C SER A 354 6.72 7.72 1.45
N VAL A 355 7.63 7.06 0.72
CA VAL A 355 7.51 5.64 0.35
C VAL A 355 7.60 4.74 1.59
N LEU A 356 8.49 5.05 2.55
CA LEU A 356 8.55 4.33 3.82
C LEU A 356 7.30 4.58 4.69
N LEU A 357 6.73 5.79 4.66
CA LEU A 357 5.49 6.10 5.37
C LEU A 357 4.29 5.39 4.73
N ALA A 358 4.25 5.23 3.41
CA ALA A 358 3.26 4.39 2.72
C ALA A 358 3.42 2.91 3.09
N ALA A 359 4.67 2.40 3.14
CA ALA A 359 4.94 1.04 3.61
C ALA A 359 4.56 0.83 5.09
N VAL A 360 4.77 1.83 5.96
CA VAL A 360 4.36 1.82 7.38
C VAL A 360 2.85 2.02 7.55
N LEU A 361 2.17 2.69 6.61
CA LEU A 361 0.71 2.84 6.63
C LEU A 361 -0.02 1.58 6.15
N VAL A 362 0.54 0.82 5.20
CA VAL A 362 0.07 -0.54 4.86
C VAL A 362 0.23 -1.53 6.03
N VAL A 363 1.13 -1.25 6.98
CA VAL A 363 1.32 -2.04 8.21
C VAL A 363 0.44 -1.52 9.38
N ARG A 364 -0.32 -0.43 9.21
CA ARG A 364 -1.03 0.23 10.32
C ARG A 364 -2.48 -0.20 10.56
N ASP A 365 -3.02 -1.13 9.76
CA ASP A 365 -4.38 -1.66 9.92
C ASP A 365 -4.45 -2.94 10.77
N THR A 366 -3.43 -3.20 11.59
CA THR A 366 -3.47 -4.21 12.65
C THR A 366 -3.46 -3.53 14.03
N GLN A 367 -4.62 -3.46 14.67
CA GLN A 367 -4.69 -2.98 16.06
C GLN A 367 -4.12 -4.02 17.03
N SER A 368 -2.98 -3.70 17.65
CA SER A 368 -2.72 -4.05 19.04
C SER A 368 -1.71 -3.10 19.68
N ARG A 369 -2.04 -2.59 20.87
CA ARG A 369 -1.11 -1.82 21.69
C ARG A 369 -0.29 -2.79 22.55
N HIS A 370 0.99 -2.99 22.26
CA HIS A 370 2.00 -3.17 23.31
C HIS A 370 3.40 -2.78 22.83
N VAL A 371 4.16 -2.14 23.72
CA VAL A 371 5.55 -1.71 23.47
C VAL A 371 6.45 -2.94 23.63
N PHE A 372 7.12 -3.35 22.55
CA PHE A 372 8.24 -4.28 22.63
C PHE A 372 9.52 -3.65 22.06
N HIS A 373 10.54 -3.56 22.92
CA HIS A 373 11.91 -3.34 22.49
C HIS A 373 12.40 -4.57 21.72
N LEU A 374 12.79 -4.40 20.45
CA LEU A 374 13.55 -5.42 19.72
C LEU A 374 14.99 -4.93 19.50
N ARG A 375 15.92 -5.59 20.19
CA ARG A 375 17.35 -5.54 19.87
C ARG A 375 17.57 -6.27 18.55
N VAL A 376 18.09 -5.58 17.54
CA VAL A 376 18.55 -6.22 16.31
C VAL A 376 19.95 -6.77 16.55
N SER A 377 20.05 -8.08 16.79
CA SER A 377 21.34 -8.77 16.87
C SER A 377 21.20 -10.21 16.36
N ARG A 378 21.85 -10.47 15.21
CA ARG A 378 21.96 -11.75 14.48
C ARG A 378 20.66 -12.27 13.86
N TRP A 379 20.61 -12.37 12.52
CA TRP A 379 20.83 -13.64 11.81
C TRP A 379 21.08 -13.40 10.30
N PRO A 380 21.71 -14.34 9.56
CA PRO A 380 22.17 -14.13 8.18
C PRO A 380 21.34 -14.87 7.12
N ALA A 381 20.84 -14.18 6.09
CA ALA A 381 20.30 -14.78 4.88
C ALA A 381 20.18 -13.77 3.72
N PHE A 382 21.25 -13.57 2.94
CA PHE A 382 21.17 -12.78 1.68
C PHE A 382 21.94 -13.39 0.49
N ALA A 383 22.60 -14.54 0.68
CA ALA A 383 23.53 -15.13 -0.28
C ALA A 383 22.90 -16.15 -1.26
N PHE A 384 21.56 -16.25 -1.36
CA PHE A 384 20.88 -17.32 -2.13
C PHE A 384 19.90 -16.83 -3.21
N LEU A 385 19.95 -15.55 -3.59
CA LEU A 385 18.96 -14.94 -4.51
C LEU A 385 19.58 -14.28 -5.76
N HIS A 386 20.77 -14.70 -6.18
CA HIS A 386 21.46 -14.15 -7.38
C HIS A 386 21.72 -15.17 -8.51
N HIS A 387 21.25 -16.41 -8.40
CA HIS A 387 21.53 -17.48 -9.37
C HIS A 387 20.39 -17.82 -10.35
N LEU A 388 19.36 -16.96 -10.48
CA LEU A 388 18.26 -17.18 -11.44
C LEU A 388 18.05 -15.94 -12.34
N PHE A 389 18.40 -16.12 -13.62
CA PHE A 389 18.33 -15.19 -14.77
C PHE A 389 19.40 -14.07 -14.85
N PRO A 390 20.37 -14.25 -15.76
CA PRO A 390 20.32 -13.60 -17.09
C PRO A 390 20.11 -14.65 -18.20
N PRO A 391 19.21 -14.45 -19.19
CA PRO A 391 19.46 -13.47 -20.27
C PRO A 391 18.20 -12.84 -20.91
N LEU A 392 18.06 -11.50 -20.97
CA LEU A 392 16.92 -10.87 -21.68
C LEU A 392 17.14 -9.42 -22.22
N LEU A 393 18.40 -8.98 -22.42
CA LEU A 393 18.73 -7.61 -22.88
C LEU A 393 19.58 -7.57 -24.17
N LYS A 394 19.15 -8.32 -25.19
CA LYS A 394 19.56 -8.12 -26.60
C LYS A 394 18.37 -8.37 -27.55
N ALA A 395 17.49 -7.39 -27.71
CA ALA A 395 16.53 -7.30 -28.82
C ALA A 395 15.94 -5.88 -28.98
N SER A 396 15.84 -5.43 -30.23
CA SER A 396 15.04 -4.33 -30.80
C SER A 396 15.12 -2.92 -30.21
N ASP A 397 15.87 -2.06 -30.90
CA ASP A 397 15.35 -0.75 -31.30
C ASP A 397 14.24 -0.97 -32.36
N ASP A 398 12.98 -0.75 -31.99
CA ASP A 398 11.90 -0.23 -32.86
C ASP A 398 10.62 0.00 -32.01
N ALA A 399 9.56 0.55 -32.63
CA ALA A 399 8.44 1.18 -31.93
C ALA A 399 7.60 0.29 -30.95
N GLU A 400 6.91 1.00 -30.04
CA GLU A 400 5.88 0.55 -29.06
C GLU A 400 6.32 0.01 -27.66
N PRO A 401 6.42 0.90 -26.64
CA PRO A 401 6.66 0.50 -25.25
C PRO A 401 5.50 -0.27 -24.58
N MET A 402 4.28 -0.26 -25.15
CA MET A 402 3.09 -0.80 -24.47
C MET A 402 2.97 -2.32 -24.57
N ASN A 403 3.43 -2.92 -25.68
CA ASN A 403 3.34 -4.37 -25.90
C ASN A 403 4.40 -5.16 -25.12
N HIS A 404 5.59 -4.60 -24.88
CA HIS A 404 6.60 -5.22 -24.00
C HIS A 404 6.20 -5.24 -22.52
N LEU A 405 5.35 -4.31 -22.07
CA LEU A 405 4.80 -4.30 -20.71
C LEU A 405 3.89 -5.50 -20.44
N VAL A 406 3.19 -6.00 -21.48
CA VAL A 406 2.37 -7.22 -21.40
C VAL A 406 3.26 -8.47 -21.23
N ALA A 407 4.43 -8.51 -21.87
CA ALA A 407 5.40 -9.59 -21.69
C ALA A 407 6.06 -9.57 -20.29
N MET A 408 6.31 -8.41 -19.69
CA MET A 408 6.92 -8.31 -18.36
C MET A 408 5.99 -8.65 -17.18
N CYS A 409 4.66 -8.74 -17.40
CA CYS A 409 3.73 -9.30 -16.40
C CYS A 409 3.93 -10.81 -16.16
N SER A 410 4.95 -11.43 -16.77
CA SER A 410 5.16 -12.88 -16.79
C SER A 410 6.03 -13.47 -15.66
N PHE A 411 6.38 -12.69 -14.63
CA PHE A 411 7.15 -13.20 -13.49
C PHE A 411 6.50 -12.84 -12.16
N ARG A 412 6.53 -13.80 -11.21
CA ARG A 412 6.01 -13.61 -9.85
C ARG A 412 6.81 -12.49 -9.17
N LEU A 413 6.14 -11.39 -8.86
CA LEU A 413 6.71 -10.30 -8.09
C LEU A 413 6.41 -10.54 -6.60
N SER A 414 7.44 -10.91 -5.82
CA SER A 414 7.43 -10.79 -4.36
C SER A 414 7.11 -9.36 -3.91
N SER A 415 6.79 -9.13 -2.64
CA SER A 415 6.63 -7.77 -2.09
C SER A 415 7.84 -6.85 -2.37
N PHE A 416 9.05 -7.43 -2.46
CA PHE A 416 10.27 -6.73 -2.85
C PHE A 416 10.34 -6.41 -4.36
N GLN A 417 9.76 -7.25 -5.21
CA GLN A 417 9.65 -7.00 -6.65
C GLN A 417 8.44 -6.13 -7.03
N ILE A 418 7.38 -6.12 -6.22
CA ILE A 418 6.32 -5.10 -6.29
C ILE A 418 6.93 -3.75 -5.89
N LEU A 419 7.79 -3.71 -4.85
CA LEU A 419 8.58 -2.52 -4.54
C LEU A 419 9.48 -2.14 -5.72
N LYS A 420 10.17 -3.09 -6.39
CA LYS A 420 10.92 -2.79 -7.63
C LYS A 420 10.02 -2.31 -8.77
N LEU A 421 8.81 -2.82 -8.96
CA LEU A 421 7.89 -2.37 -10.01
C LEU A 421 7.32 -0.99 -9.69
N VAL A 422 7.02 -0.70 -8.42
CA VAL A 422 6.61 0.63 -7.94
C VAL A 422 7.78 1.62 -8.03
N CYS A 423 9.02 1.17 -7.78
CA CYS A 423 10.22 1.96 -8.04
C CYS A 423 10.48 2.15 -9.54
N PHE A 424 10.25 1.14 -10.40
CA PHE A 424 10.48 1.21 -11.85
C PHE A 424 9.40 2.03 -12.58
N VAL A 425 8.12 1.86 -12.23
CA VAL A 425 7.03 2.75 -12.67
C VAL A 425 7.21 4.13 -12.04
N GLY A 426 7.74 4.20 -10.81
CA GLY A 426 8.17 5.44 -10.15
C GLY A 426 9.31 6.13 -10.88
N GLU A 427 10.28 5.38 -11.40
CA GLU A 427 11.43 5.83 -12.19
C GLU A 427 11.00 6.23 -13.59
N ILE A 428 10.07 5.54 -14.24
CA ILE A 428 9.50 5.96 -15.53
C ILE A 428 8.65 7.22 -15.34
N CYS A 429 7.80 7.29 -14.31
CA CYS A 429 7.09 8.51 -13.93
C CYS A 429 8.07 9.65 -13.60
N TRP A 430 9.16 9.37 -12.89
CA TRP A 430 10.21 10.35 -12.58
C TRP A 430 11.03 10.75 -13.81
N GLN A 431 11.30 9.84 -14.73
CA GLN A 431 11.97 10.14 -15.98
C GLN A 431 11.10 11.07 -16.83
N VAL A 432 9.80 10.82 -16.96
CA VAL A 432 8.91 11.66 -17.80
C VAL A 432 8.52 12.97 -17.07
N ALA A 433 8.01 12.89 -15.84
CA ALA A 433 7.59 14.06 -15.07
C ALA A 433 8.79 14.89 -14.59
N GLY A 434 9.89 14.25 -14.20
CA GLY A 434 11.15 14.91 -13.87
C GLY A 434 11.87 15.50 -15.08
N LYS A 435 11.76 14.92 -16.29
CA LYS A 435 12.21 15.61 -17.53
C LYS A 435 11.42 16.90 -17.75
N ALA A 436 10.08 16.89 -17.60
CA ALA A 436 9.28 18.12 -17.72
C ALA A 436 9.70 19.21 -16.72
N LEU A 437 10.02 18.82 -15.48
CA LEU A 437 10.52 19.73 -14.44
C LEU A 437 11.94 20.23 -14.73
N LYS A 438 12.85 19.37 -15.22
CA LYS A 438 14.19 19.75 -15.68
C LYS A 438 14.15 20.70 -16.87
N ILE A 439 13.23 20.48 -17.82
CA ILE A 439 13.01 21.37 -18.97
C ILE A 439 12.49 22.75 -18.51
N LEU A 440 11.58 22.80 -17.52
CA LEU A 440 11.14 24.08 -16.93
C LEU A 440 12.30 24.84 -16.29
N VAL A 441 13.17 24.14 -15.53
CA VAL A 441 14.35 24.74 -14.90
C VAL A 441 15.34 25.25 -15.95
N ARG A 442 15.67 24.43 -16.97
CA ARG A 442 16.55 24.82 -18.08
C ARG A 442 16.01 26.02 -18.86
N MET A 443 14.71 26.02 -19.18
CA MET A 443 14.03 27.16 -19.81
C MET A 443 14.22 28.46 -19.02
N GLN A 444 14.21 28.40 -17.69
CA GLN A 444 14.43 29.56 -16.81
C GLN A 444 15.93 29.95 -16.69
N GLU A 445 16.84 28.98 -16.74
CA GLU A 445 18.30 29.20 -16.73
C GLU A 445 18.75 29.91 -18.03
N ASP A 446 18.23 29.42 -19.16
CA ASP A 446 18.37 29.97 -20.52
C ASP A 446 17.67 31.35 -20.69
N GLY A 447 16.90 31.80 -19.68
CA GLY A 447 16.32 33.14 -19.60
C GLY A 447 14.92 33.31 -20.19
N PHE A 448 14.27 32.23 -20.63
CA PHE A 448 12.90 32.28 -21.18
C PHE A 448 11.85 32.30 -20.07
N GLN A 449 10.81 33.13 -20.24
CA GLN A 449 9.68 33.21 -19.30
C GLN A 449 8.73 32.02 -19.48
N PRO A 450 8.47 31.20 -18.45
CA PRO A 450 7.52 30.09 -18.57
C PRO A 450 6.09 30.58 -18.83
N THR A 451 5.40 29.86 -19.71
CA THR A 451 3.99 30.16 -20.03
C THR A 451 3.03 29.54 -19.00
N GLN A 452 1.77 29.95 -19.05
CA GLN A 452 0.68 29.30 -18.30
C GLN A 452 0.64 27.77 -18.55
N TYR A 453 0.90 27.32 -19.79
CA TYR A 453 0.99 25.90 -20.13
C TYR A 453 2.23 25.22 -19.53
N SER A 454 3.37 25.90 -19.51
CA SER A 454 4.60 25.43 -18.85
C SER A 454 4.34 25.14 -17.36
N TYR A 455 3.63 26.04 -16.67
CA TYR A 455 3.24 25.85 -15.27
C TYR A 455 2.19 24.75 -15.07
N VAL A 456 1.17 24.65 -15.93
CA VAL A 456 0.18 23.55 -15.87
C VAL A 456 0.87 22.19 -16.00
N ASN A 457 1.77 22.03 -16.97
CA ASN A 457 2.50 20.77 -17.17
C ASN A 457 3.40 20.43 -15.98
N ALA A 458 4.07 21.42 -15.40
CA ALA A 458 4.93 21.23 -14.24
C ALA A 458 4.13 20.90 -12.95
N LEU A 459 2.97 21.53 -12.74
CA LEU A 459 2.04 21.15 -11.67
C LEU A 459 1.47 19.73 -11.88
N GLN A 460 1.12 19.37 -13.13
CA GLN A 460 0.70 18.00 -13.45
C GLN A 460 1.82 16.98 -13.19
N ALA A 461 3.09 17.33 -13.45
CA ALA A 461 4.25 16.52 -13.08
C ALA A 461 4.34 16.31 -11.55
N CYS A 462 4.25 17.36 -10.74
CA CYS A 462 4.17 17.24 -9.28
C CYS A 462 2.98 16.40 -8.81
N SER A 463 1.82 16.55 -9.45
CA SER A 463 0.60 15.77 -9.17
C SER A 463 0.75 14.27 -9.50
N LYS A 464 1.62 13.90 -10.45
CA LYS A 464 1.98 12.51 -10.76
C LYS A 464 3.04 11.95 -9.79
N LEU A 465 3.99 12.79 -9.36
CA LEU A 465 5.07 12.44 -8.42
C LEU A 465 4.62 12.50 -6.94
N LEU A 466 3.39 12.94 -6.66
CA LEU A 466 2.85 13.22 -5.33
C LEU A 466 3.69 14.22 -4.50
N ASP A 467 4.57 15.00 -5.15
CA ASP A 467 5.45 15.98 -4.49
C ASP A 467 4.72 17.30 -4.23
N LEU A 468 4.14 17.42 -3.03
CA LEU A 468 3.50 18.64 -2.56
C LEU A 468 4.49 19.78 -2.30
N LYS A 469 5.78 19.51 -2.03
CA LYS A 469 6.78 20.55 -1.75
C LYS A 469 7.14 21.27 -3.04
N LEU A 470 7.47 20.54 -4.08
CA LEU A 470 7.73 21.10 -5.41
C LEU A 470 6.47 21.71 -6.01
N GLY A 471 5.31 21.09 -5.79
CA GLY A 471 4.00 21.65 -6.16
C GLY A 471 3.74 23.04 -5.54
N LYS A 472 4.06 23.23 -4.26
CA LYS A 472 4.00 24.54 -3.57
C LYS A 472 4.98 25.56 -4.16
N GLN A 473 6.21 25.14 -4.50
CA GLN A 473 7.20 26.02 -5.13
C GLN A 473 6.73 26.53 -6.51
N ILE A 474 6.18 25.64 -7.34
CA ILE A 474 5.67 26.01 -8.67
C ILE A 474 4.41 26.87 -8.55
N HIS A 475 3.52 26.58 -7.60
CA HIS A 475 2.39 27.45 -7.28
C HIS A 475 2.87 28.86 -6.86
N GLY A 476 3.92 28.99 -6.06
CA GLY A 476 4.54 30.29 -5.76
C GLY A 476 5.05 31.02 -7.02
N ARG A 477 5.68 30.30 -7.95
CA ARG A 477 6.12 30.86 -9.25
C ARG A 477 4.94 31.30 -10.14
N VAL A 478 3.81 30.60 -10.11
CA VAL A 478 2.57 31.00 -10.81
C VAL A 478 2.04 32.34 -10.30
N VAL A 479 2.05 32.53 -8.97
CA VAL A 479 1.60 33.79 -8.36
C VAL A 479 2.53 34.95 -8.75
N ILE A 480 3.85 34.74 -8.67
CA ILE A 480 4.87 35.75 -9.00
C ILE A 480 4.84 36.15 -10.50
N SER A 481 4.52 35.22 -11.39
CA SER A 481 4.48 35.44 -12.84
C SER A 481 3.17 36.06 -13.36
N GLY A 482 2.23 36.41 -12.47
CA GLY A 482 0.91 36.93 -12.88
C GLY A 482 0.04 35.93 -13.66
N CYS A 483 0.46 34.66 -13.76
CA CYS A 483 -0.28 33.60 -14.45
C CYS A 483 -1.50 33.08 -13.66
N GLY A 484 -1.80 33.70 -12.51
CA GLY A 484 -2.79 33.29 -11.53
C GLY A 484 -4.25 33.56 -11.89
N ASP A 485 -4.58 34.24 -13.00
CA ASP A 485 -5.99 34.50 -13.36
C ASP A 485 -6.62 33.43 -14.27
N ASN A 486 -5.85 32.43 -14.71
CA ASN A 486 -6.33 31.40 -15.64
C ASN A 486 -6.92 30.16 -14.92
N THR A 487 -8.18 29.81 -15.22
CA THR A 487 -8.89 28.61 -14.73
C THR A 487 -8.11 27.30 -14.94
N PHE A 488 -7.36 27.13 -16.02
CA PHE A 488 -6.52 25.94 -16.25
C PHE A 488 -5.40 25.81 -15.22
N VAL A 489 -4.81 26.94 -14.82
CA VAL A 489 -3.75 27.00 -13.80
C VAL A 489 -4.34 26.76 -12.41
N TRP A 490 -5.48 27.36 -12.09
CA TRP A 490 -6.23 27.04 -10.86
C TRP A 490 -6.58 25.55 -10.76
N ASN A 491 -7.07 24.94 -11.84
CA ASN A 491 -7.39 23.52 -11.89
C ASN A 491 -6.12 22.66 -11.65
N ALA A 492 -4.98 23.05 -12.23
CA ALA A 492 -3.70 22.36 -12.00
C ALA A 492 -3.22 22.49 -10.54
N ILE A 493 -3.34 23.69 -9.93
CA ILE A 493 -3.02 23.93 -8.51
C ILE A 493 -3.91 23.05 -7.62
N THR A 494 -5.24 23.15 -7.75
CA THR A 494 -6.17 22.33 -6.98
C THR A 494 -5.92 20.82 -7.19
N GLY A 495 -5.52 20.41 -8.40
CA GLY A 495 -5.14 19.04 -8.73
C GLY A 495 -3.89 18.52 -8.00
N VAL A 496 -2.90 19.37 -7.78
CA VAL A 496 -1.72 19.05 -6.95
C VAL A 496 -2.15 18.88 -5.50
N TYR A 497 -2.78 19.90 -4.90
CA TYR A 497 -3.16 19.82 -3.49
C TYR A 497 -4.12 18.65 -3.20
N ALA A 498 -5.09 18.38 -4.07
CA ALA A 498 -6.04 17.26 -3.89
C ALA A 498 -5.36 15.88 -4.01
N LYS A 499 -4.52 15.64 -5.03
CA LYS A 499 -3.87 14.33 -5.20
C LYS A 499 -2.76 14.08 -4.19
N CYS A 500 -2.08 15.11 -3.70
CA CYS A 500 -1.08 14.99 -2.65
C CYS A 500 -1.68 15.00 -1.22
N GLY A 501 -2.99 14.78 -1.06
CA GLY A 501 -3.66 14.58 0.22
C GLY A 501 -4.10 15.85 0.98
N ASP A 502 -3.77 17.06 0.50
CA ASP A 502 -4.14 18.33 1.12
C ASP A 502 -5.50 18.84 0.59
N ILE A 503 -6.55 18.07 0.87
CA ILE A 503 -7.91 18.32 0.38
C ILE A 503 -8.49 19.64 0.90
N HIS A 504 -8.05 20.11 2.08
CA HIS A 504 -8.51 21.37 2.66
C HIS A 504 -7.96 22.57 1.88
N ARG A 505 -6.65 22.60 1.56
CA ARG A 505 -6.11 23.66 0.69
C ARG A 505 -6.68 23.53 -0.72
N ALA A 506 -6.80 22.32 -1.28
CA ALA A 506 -7.46 22.13 -2.57
C ALA A 506 -8.87 22.76 -2.60
N ARG A 507 -9.68 22.50 -1.57
CA ARG A 507 -11.02 23.07 -1.43
C ARG A 507 -10.99 24.60 -1.30
N TRP A 508 -10.04 25.15 -0.53
CA TRP A 508 -9.83 26.59 -0.37
C TRP A 508 -9.52 27.28 -1.71
N PHE A 509 -8.73 26.64 -2.59
CA PHE A 509 -8.47 27.14 -3.95
C PHE A 509 -9.73 27.02 -4.82
N PHE A 510 -10.38 25.85 -4.81
CA PHE A 510 -11.59 25.62 -5.59
C PHE A 510 -12.68 26.66 -5.29
N ASP A 511 -13.03 26.89 -4.01
CA ASP A 511 -14.08 27.84 -3.66
C ASP A 511 -13.73 29.27 -4.14
N ARG A 512 -12.45 29.65 -4.20
CA ARG A 512 -11.94 30.95 -4.70
C ARG A 512 -11.86 31.11 -6.22
N MET A 513 -11.94 30.05 -7.02
CA MET A 513 -11.95 30.16 -8.49
C MET A 513 -13.11 31.06 -8.96
N THR A 514 -12.80 32.12 -9.71
CA THR A 514 -13.79 33.06 -10.27
C THR A 514 -14.71 32.37 -11.28
N HIS A 515 -14.12 31.60 -12.20
CA HIS A 515 -14.83 30.75 -13.16
C HIS A 515 -14.52 29.28 -12.90
N LYS A 516 -15.54 28.54 -12.43
CA LYS A 516 -15.49 27.08 -12.22
C LYS A 516 -16.15 26.39 -13.42
N ASN A 517 -15.43 25.52 -14.11
CA ASN A 517 -15.99 24.67 -15.17
C ASN A 517 -16.15 23.23 -14.67
N VAL A 518 -16.76 22.34 -15.47
CA VAL A 518 -17.01 20.93 -15.08
C VAL A 518 -15.72 20.23 -14.64
N VAL A 519 -14.58 20.54 -15.27
CA VAL A 519 -13.25 20.02 -14.88
C VAL A 519 -12.87 20.44 -13.45
N SER A 520 -13.13 21.69 -13.05
CA SER A 520 -12.91 22.16 -11.68
C SER A 520 -13.71 21.36 -10.65
N TRP A 521 -14.97 21.03 -10.96
CA TRP A 521 -15.84 20.24 -10.09
C TRP A 521 -15.39 18.77 -10.03
N ASN A 522 -15.19 18.14 -11.20
CA ASN A 522 -14.73 16.75 -11.31
C ASN A 522 -13.43 16.50 -10.55
N LEU A 523 -12.51 17.47 -10.57
CA LEU A 523 -11.24 17.37 -9.87
C LEU A 523 -11.40 17.34 -8.35
N MET A 524 -12.28 18.17 -7.77
CA MET A 524 -12.58 18.14 -6.33
C MET A 524 -13.39 16.91 -5.93
N ILE A 525 -14.38 16.53 -6.75
CA ILE A 525 -15.21 15.33 -6.55
C ILE A 525 -14.31 14.08 -6.55
N SER A 526 -13.40 13.95 -7.53
CA SER A 526 -12.39 12.88 -7.58
C SER A 526 -11.46 12.89 -6.36
N GLY A 527 -11.00 14.08 -5.93
CA GLY A 527 -10.15 14.25 -4.76
C GLY A 527 -10.81 13.75 -3.47
N TYR A 528 -12.09 14.06 -3.26
CA TYR A 528 -12.84 13.57 -2.10
C TYR A 528 -13.01 12.04 -2.13
N VAL A 529 -13.39 11.45 -3.27
CA VAL A 529 -13.56 9.98 -3.38
C VAL A 529 -12.24 9.24 -3.13
N LYS A 530 -11.11 9.72 -3.66
CA LYS A 530 -9.79 9.10 -3.46
C LYS A 530 -9.30 9.10 -2.01
N LEU A 531 -9.82 10.00 -1.18
CA LEU A 531 -9.45 10.15 0.23
C LEU A 531 -10.54 9.62 1.19
N GLY A 532 -11.55 8.90 0.68
CA GLY A 532 -12.62 8.31 1.49
C GLY A 532 -13.72 9.28 1.94
N TYR A 533 -13.70 10.55 1.52
CA TYR A 533 -14.68 11.56 1.91
C TYR A 533 -15.96 11.52 1.05
N HIS A 534 -16.61 10.37 0.99
CA HIS A 534 -17.73 10.11 0.08
C HIS A 534 -18.93 11.04 0.32
N ASP A 535 -19.27 11.38 1.57
CA ASP A 535 -20.36 12.31 1.89
C ASP A 535 -20.09 13.76 1.43
N GLU A 536 -18.83 14.21 1.50
CA GLU A 536 -18.44 15.54 0.98
C GLU A 536 -18.47 15.56 -0.55
N CYS A 537 -18.10 14.45 -1.20
CA CYS A 537 -18.25 14.26 -2.64
C CYS A 537 -19.72 14.40 -3.07
N ILE A 538 -20.64 13.66 -2.43
CA ILE A 538 -22.08 13.70 -2.76
C ILE A 538 -22.67 15.10 -2.48
N ARG A 539 -22.29 15.76 -1.38
CA ARG A 539 -22.69 17.15 -1.10
C ARG A 539 -22.16 18.14 -2.14
N LEU A 540 -20.91 18.00 -2.59
CA LEU A 540 -20.35 18.87 -3.63
C LEU A 540 -21.03 18.63 -5.00
N PHE A 541 -21.33 17.37 -5.34
CA PHE A 541 -22.08 17.02 -6.54
C PHE A 541 -23.49 17.62 -6.54
N ASN A 542 -24.22 17.53 -5.44
CA ASN A 542 -25.55 18.15 -5.32
C ASN A 542 -25.46 19.67 -5.47
N LYS A 543 -24.40 20.31 -4.93
CA LYS A 543 -24.15 21.75 -5.16
C LYS A 543 -23.86 22.07 -6.64
N MET A 544 -23.18 21.21 -7.38
CA MET A 544 -22.96 21.36 -8.82
C MET A 544 -24.30 21.34 -9.59
N LYS A 545 -25.16 20.35 -9.31
CA LYS A 545 -26.52 20.26 -9.90
C LYS A 545 -27.37 21.50 -9.59
N LEU A 546 -27.37 21.98 -8.35
CA LEU A 546 -28.12 23.17 -7.93
C LEU A 546 -27.69 24.47 -8.64
N LEU A 547 -26.44 24.53 -9.12
CA LEU A 547 -25.94 25.67 -9.91
C LEU A 547 -26.23 25.54 -11.42
N GLY A 548 -27.06 24.57 -11.83
CA GLY A 548 -27.45 24.36 -13.22
C GLY A 548 -26.36 23.74 -14.12
N LEU A 549 -25.21 23.35 -13.54
CA LEU A 549 -24.14 22.69 -14.28
C LEU A 549 -24.52 21.23 -14.55
N LYS A 550 -24.55 20.86 -15.83
CA LYS A 550 -24.79 19.47 -16.24
C LYS A 550 -23.55 18.61 -15.92
N PRO A 551 -23.69 17.52 -15.16
CA PRO A 551 -22.63 16.51 -14.97
C PRO A 551 -22.21 15.91 -16.31
N ASP A 552 -20.92 15.62 -16.48
CA ASP A 552 -20.41 14.81 -17.59
C ASP A 552 -20.26 13.33 -17.17
N GLN A 553 -19.83 12.47 -18.11
CA GLN A 553 -19.62 11.03 -17.88
C GLN A 553 -18.57 10.78 -16.78
N VAL A 554 -17.57 11.66 -16.68
CA VAL A 554 -16.52 11.59 -15.65
C VAL A 554 -17.08 11.99 -14.28
N THR A 555 -17.93 13.03 -14.20
CA THR A 555 -18.67 13.34 -12.97
C THR A 555 -19.50 12.13 -12.54
N ALA A 556 -20.21 11.51 -13.49
CA ALA A 556 -21.18 10.47 -13.19
C ALA A 556 -20.53 9.18 -12.67
N SER A 557 -19.50 8.67 -13.35
CA SER A 557 -18.75 7.50 -12.88
C SER A 557 -18.15 7.68 -11.48
N ILE A 558 -17.54 8.84 -11.19
CA ILE A 558 -16.94 9.11 -9.86
C ILE A 558 -18.02 9.14 -8.76
N VAL A 559 -19.16 9.78 -9.01
CA VAL A 559 -20.23 9.91 -8.00
C VAL A 559 -21.03 8.61 -7.83
N ILE A 560 -21.21 7.83 -8.91
CA ILE A 560 -21.72 6.45 -8.84
C ILE A 560 -20.85 5.62 -7.90
N ASN A 561 -19.52 5.64 -8.06
CA ASN A 561 -18.62 4.96 -7.14
C ASN A 561 -18.77 5.47 -5.69
N ALA A 562 -18.88 6.79 -5.48
CA ALA A 562 -19.12 7.35 -4.14
C ALA A 562 -20.40 6.82 -3.49
N TYR A 563 -21.51 6.73 -4.24
CA TYR A 563 -22.74 6.12 -3.75
C TYR A 563 -22.56 4.64 -3.38
N PHE A 564 -21.83 3.86 -4.19
CA PHE A 564 -21.52 2.46 -3.86
C PHE A 564 -20.66 2.30 -2.60
N GLN A 565 -19.67 3.17 -2.37
CA GLN A 565 -18.86 3.13 -1.14
C GLN A 565 -19.67 3.50 0.11
N CYS A 566 -20.75 4.27 -0.03
CA CYS A 566 -21.72 4.54 1.04
C CYS A 566 -22.82 3.45 1.17
N GLY A 567 -22.89 2.46 0.28
CA GLY A 567 -23.98 1.48 0.21
C GLY A 567 -25.30 2.00 -0.41
N HIS A 568 -25.30 3.20 -0.99
CA HIS A 568 -26.47 3.85 -1.62
C HIS A 568 -26.71 3.34 -3.06
N VAL A 569 -26.90 2.03 -3.22
CA VAL A 569 -27.01 1.36 -4.54
C VAL A 569 -28.16 1.93 -5.40
N ASP A 570 -29.30 2.27 -4.81
CA ASP A 570 -30.46 2.75 -5.58
C ASP A 570 -30.27 4.19 -6.11
N ASP A 571 -29.53 5.03 -5.37
CA ASP A 571 -29.15 6.37 -5.84
C ASP A 571 -28.11 6.29 -6.97
N ALA A 572 -27.17 5.34 -6.91
CA ALA A 572 -26.26 5.03 -8.01
C ALA A 572 -27.01 4.58 -9.28
N ARG A 573 -28.00 3.67 -9.15
CA ARG A 573 -28.88 3.23 -10.26
C ARG A 573 -29.70 4.38 -10.84
N ARG A 574 -30.24 5.27 -10.02
CA ARG A 574 -30.95 6.47 -10.49
C ARG A 574 -30.02 7.37 -11.29
N MET A 575 -28.84 7.66 -10.75
CA MET A 575 -27.83 8.48 -11.41
C MET A 575 -27.40 7.90 -12.76
N PHE A 576 -27.11 6.60 -12.82
CA PHE A 576 -26.74 5.92 -14.06
C PHE A 576 -27.86 5.98 -15.11
N SER A 577 -29.12 5.87 -14.69
CA SER A 577 -30.28 5.99 -15.57
C SER A 577 -30.39 7.38 -16.21
N GLU A 578 -30.03 8.44 -15.48
CA GLU A 578 -30.01 9.83 -15.98
C GLU A 578 -28.94 10.09 -17.07
N ILE A 579 -27.92 9.23 -17.23
CA ILE A 579 -26.83 9.41 -18.19
C ILE A 579 -27.33 9.10 -19.63
N PRO A 580 -27.37 10.07 -20.57
CA PRO A 580 -27.94 9.86 -21.91
C PRO A 580 -27.09 8.97 -22.83
N ARG A 581 -25.76 9.04 -22.69
CA ARG A 581 -24.80 8.14 -23.34
C ARG A 581 -23.83 7.64 -22.29
N LYS A 582 -23.82 6.33 -22.07
CA LYS A 582 -22.95 5.67 -21.08
C LYS A 582 -21.69 5.21 -21.80
N ASP A 583 -20.53 5.64 -21.32
CA ASP A 583 -19.25 5.13 -21.78
C ASP A 583 -18.88 3.82 -21.06
N GLU A 584 -17.81 3.19 -21.51
CA GLU A 584 -17.26 1.97 -20.91
C GLU A 584 -17.05 2.12 -19.39
N ILE A 585 -16.45 3.24 -18.96
CA ILE A 585 -16.15 3.53 -17.54
C ILE A 585 -17.43 3.58 -16.70
N CYS A 586 -18.52 4.20 -17.17
CA CYS A 586 -19.79 4.20 -16.46
C CYS A 586 -20.38 2.80 -16.32
N TRP A 587 -20.29 1.95 -17.35
CA TRP A 587 -20.75 0.55 -17.27
C TRP A 587 -19.89 -0.27 -16.30
N THR A 588 -18.56 -0.23 -16.43
CA THR A 588 -17.63 -0.91 -15.53
C THR A 588 -17.90 -0.52 -14.07
N THR A 589 -18.06 0.78 -13.79
CA THR A 589 -18.29 1.27 -12.42
C THR A 589 -19.60 0.75 -11.84
N MET A 590 -20.68 0.69 -12.63
CA MET A 590 -21.97 0.15 -12.17
C MET A 590 -21.90 -1.36 -11.91
N ILE A 591 -21.32 -2.12 -12.83
CA ILE A 591 -21.23 -3.58 -12.73
C ILE A 591 -20.35 -3.98 -11.54
N VAL A 592 -19.18 -3.35 -11.38
CA VAL A 592 -18.27 -3.56 -10.24
C VAL A 592 -18.92 -3.15 -8.92
N GLY A 593 -19.58 -1.98 -8.88
CA GLY A 593 -20.26 -1.49 -7.68
C GLY A 593 -21.39 -2.41 -7.21
N CYS A 594 -22.21 -2.93 -8.14
CA CYS A 594 -23.24 -3.93 -7.84
C CYS A 594 -22.64 -5.25 -7.33
N ALA A 595 -21.59 -5.75 -7.99
CA ALA A 595 -20.92 -6.99 -7.58
C ALA A 595 -20.21 -6.89 -6.22
N GLN A 596 -19.71 -5.70 -5.84
CA GLN A 596 -19.13 -5.44 -4.52
C GLN A 596 -20.20 -5.35 -3.43
N ASN A 597 -21.38 -4.81 -3.72
CA ASN A 597 -22.46 -4.59 -2.76
C ASN A 597 -23.47 -5.76 -2.64
N GLY A 598 -23.11 -6.98 -3.04
CA GLY A 598 -23.99 -8.15 -2.90
C GLY A 598 -25.21 -8.14 -3.82
N ARG A 599 -25.07 -7.53 -5.02
CA ARG A 599 -26.10 -7.42 -6.05
C ARG A 599 -25.63 -8.08 -7.35
N GLU A 600 -25.30 -9.36 -7.25
CA GLU A 600 -24.72 -10.15 -8.33
C GLU A 600 -25.66 -10.32 -9.53
N GLU A 601 -26.97 -10.47 -9.29
CA GLU A 601 -27.98 -10.55 -10.36
C GLU A 601 -28.08 -9.23 -11.15
N ASP A 602 -28.07 -8.08 -10.45
CA ASP A 602 -28.01 -6.76 -11.09
C ASP A 602 -26.76 -6.59 -11.96
N ALA A 603 -25.60 -7.08 -11.50
CA ALA A 603 -24.35 -7.01 -12.24
C ALA A 603 -24.40 -7.84 -13.54
N LEU A 604 -25.03 -9.02 -13.52
CA LEU A 604 -25.26 -9.84 -14.71
C LEU A 604 -26.24 -9.19 -15.69
N MET A 605 -27.34 -8.61 -15.19
CA MET A 605 -28.30 -7.89 -16.02
C MET A 605 -27.65 -6.67 -16.70
N LEU A 606 -26.90 -5.86 -15.94
CA LEU A 606 -26.16 -4.71 -16.47
C LEU A 606 -25.09 -5.12 -17.49
N PHE A 607 -24.43 -6.26 -17.31
CA PHE A 607 -23.50 -6.80 -18.31
C PHE A 607 -24.23 -7.21 -19.60
N GLY A 608 -25.41 -7.84 -19.49
CA GLY A 608 -26.27 -8.12 -20.64
C GLY A 608 -26.71 -6.85 -21.37
N ASP A 609 -27.07 -5.79 -20.64
CA ASP A 609 -27.44 -4.49 -21.20
C ASP A 609 -26.24 -3.79 -21.88
N MET A 610 -25.06 -3.85 -21.28
CA MET A 610 -23.80 -3.35 -21.84
C MET A 610 -23.49 -4.00 -23.20
N LEU A 611 -23.63 -5.33 -23.28
CA LEU A 611 -23.41 -6.09 -24.50
C LEU A 611 -24.48 -5.82 -25.58
N ARG A 612 -25.74 -5.61 -25.20
CA ARG A 612 -26.81 -5.20 -26.14
C ARG A 612 -26.66 -3.74 -26.62
N GLY A 613 -25.87 -2.93 -25.91
CA GLY A 613 -25.49 -1.58 -26.32
C GLY A 613 -24.20 -1.49 -27.16
N ASP A 614 -23.67 -2.63 -27.63
CA ASP A 614 -22.39 -2.76 -28.37
C ASP A 614 -21.17 -2.15 -27.65
N VAL A 615 -21.22 -2.00 -26.32
CA VAL A 615 -20.08 -1.51 -25.53
C VAL A 615 -19.16 -2.69 -25.21
N ARG A 616 -17.89 -2.60 -25.63
CA ARG A 616 -16.87 -3.62 -25.33
C ARG A 616 -16.54 -3.57 -23.83
N PRO A 617 -16.65 -4.69 -23.09
CA PRO A 617 -16.18 -4.75 -21.71
C PRO A 617 -14.66 -4.79 -21.59
N ASP A 618 -14.13 -4.29 -20.47
CA ASP A 618 -12.73 -4.44 -20.07
C ASP A 618 -12.51 -5.68 -19.18
N SER A 619 -11.24 -6.01 -18.92
CA SER A 619 -10.86 -7.12 -18.04
C SER A 619 -11.41 -6.98 -16.61
N TYR A 620 -11.61 -5.75 -16.12
CA TYR A 620 -12.21 -5.49 -14.81
C TYR A 620 -13.70 -5.85 -14.78
N THR A 621 -14.46 -5.45 -15.81
CA THR A 621 -15.87 -5.82 -15.98
C THR A 621 -16.01 -7.33 -16.07
N ILE A 622 -15.24 -7.99 -16.94
CA ILE A 622 -15.29 -9.45 -17.10
C ILE A 622 -14.97 -10.16 -15.78
N SER A 623 -13.87 -9.79 -15.10
CA SER A 623 -13.50 -10.38 -13.81
C SER A 623 -14.58 -10.19 -12.74
N SER A 624 -15.20 -9.01 -12.67
CA SER A 624 -16.29 -8.71 -11.75
C SER A 624 -17.54 -9.55 -12.02
N VAL A 625 -17.93 -9.69 -13.29
CA VAL A 625 -19.10 -10.50 -13.70
C VAL A 625 -18.85 -11.98 -13.45
N VAL A 626 -17.64 -12.47 -13.74
CA VAL A 626 -17.21 -13.85 -13.41
C VAL A 626 -17.25 -14.08 -11.90
N SER A 627 -16.84 -13.10 -11.08
CA SER A 627 -16.97 -13.19 -9.62
C SER A 627 -18.44 -13.22 -9.16
N SER A 628 -19.34 -12.46 -9.80
CA SER A 628 -20.79 -12.57 -9.59
C SER A 628 -21.32 -13.97 -9.94
N CYS A 629 -20.91 -14.56 -11.07
CA CYS A 629 -21.24 -15.95 -11.40
C CYS A 629 -20.74 -16.94 -10.33
N ALA A 630 -19.51 -16.74 -9.82
CA ALA A 630 -18.90 -17.58 -8.78
C ALA A 630 -19.68 -17.56 -7.46
N LYS A 631 -20.11 -16.36 -7.03
CA LYS A 631 -20.93 -16.17 -5.82
C LYS A 631 -22.32 -16.82 -5.97
N LEU A 632 -22.97 -16.62 -7.13
CA LEU A 632 -24.27 -17.22 -7.45
C LEU A 632 -24.20 -18.73 -7.78
N ALA A 633 -23.00 -19.26 -8.03
CA ALA A 633 -22.75 -20.61 -8.55
C ALA A 633 -23.43 -20.91 -9.91
N SER A 634 -23.73 -19.89 -10.72
CA SER A 634 -24.36 -20.08 -12.03
C SER A 634 -23.30 -20.39 -13.09
N LEU A 635 -23.13 -21.69 -13.34
CA LEU A 635 -22.18 -22.23 -14.32
C LEU A 635 -22.49 -21.76 -15.74
N CYS A 636 -23.77 -21.68 -16.15
CA CYS A 636 -24.13 -21.31 -17.52
C CYS A 636 -23.72 -19.86 -17.83
N HIS A 637 -24.07 -18.91 -16.95
CA HIS A 637 -23.63 -17.52 -17.07
C HIS A 637 -22.10 -17.42 -17.02
N GLY A 638 -21.43 -18.16 -16.13
CA GLY A 638 -19.98 -18.25 -16.08
C GLY A 638 -19.34 -18.72 -17.39
N GLN A 639 -19.88 -19.78 -18.01
CA GLN A 639 -19.41 -20.31 -19.29
C GLN A 639 -19.66 -19.33 -20.46
N VAL A 640 -20.81 -18.65 -20.49
CA VAL A 640 -21.11 -17.62 -21.51
C VAL A 640 -20.14 -16.44 -21.39
N VAL A 641 -19.87 -15.97 -20.18
CA VAL A 641 -18.91 -14.88 -19.92
C VAL A 641 -17.47 -15.32 -20.23
N HIS A 642 -17.09 -16.57 -19.94
CA HIS A 642 -15.80 -17.14 -20.34
C HIS A 642 -15.63 -17.19 -21.86
N GLY A 643 -16.63 -17.71 -22.59
CA GLY A 643 -16.61 -17.71 -24.06
C GLY A 643 -16.51 -16.29 -24.64
N LYS A 644 -17.19 -15.32 -24.02
CA LYS A 644 -17.09 -13.91 -24.40
C LYS A 644 -15.70 -13.32 -24.11
N ALA A 645 -15.05 -13.71 -23.01
CA ALA A 645 -13.69 -13.29 -22.67
C ALA A 645 -12.66 -13.78 -23.71
N ILE A 646 -12.79 -15.03 -24.17
CA ILE A 646 -11.94 -15.62 -25.23
C ILE A 646 -12.14 -14.86 -26.55
N VAL A 647 -13.39 -14.64 -26.98
CA VAL A 647 -13.71 -13.87 -28.21
C VAL A 647 -13.16 -12.43 -28.15
N MET A 648 -12.96 -11.88 -26.96
CA MET A 648 -12.42 -10.55 -26.74
C MET A 648 -10.90 -10.49 -26.55
N GLY A 649 -10.23 -11.65 -26.43
CA GLY A 649 -8.79 -11.77 -26.16
C GLY A 649 -8.37 -11.31 -24.76
N VAL A 650 -9.25 -11.39 -23.76
CA VAL A 650 -8.98 -10.95 -22.37
C VAL A 650 -8.91 -12.11 -21.37
N ASP A 651 -9.17 -13.34 -21.82
CA ASP A 651 -9.14 -14.58 -21.01
C ASP A 651 -7.74 -14.90 -20.45
N HIS A 652 -6.68 -14.54 -21.18
CA HIS A 652 -5.29 -14.66 -20.73
C HIS A 652 -4.87 -13.60 -19.68
N SER A 653 -5.71 -12.59 -19.40
CA SER A 653 -5.41 -11.61 -18.36
C SER A 653 -5.46 -12.29 -16.99
N MET A 654 -4.37 -12.22 -16.22
CA MET A 654 -4.28 -12.78 -14.86
C MET A 654 -5.53 -12.51 -14.01
N LEU A 655 -6.08 -11.29 -14.07
CA LEU A 655 -7.29 -10.89 -13.34
C LEU A 655 -8.54 -11.69 -13.76
N VAL A 656 -8.68 -11.99 -15.05
CA VAL A 656 -9.79 -12.76 -15.62
C VAL A 656 -9.56 -14.25 -15.39
N SER A 657 -8.36 -14.78 -15.69
CA SER A 657 -8.05 -16.20 -15.50
C SER A 657 -8.17 -16.62 -14.03
N SER A 658 -7.68 -15.82 -13.08
CA SER A 658 -7.86 -16.09 -11.64
C SER A 658 -9.33 -16.10 -11.23
N ALA A 659 -10.14 -15.16 -11.73
CA ALA A 659 -11.57 -15.13 -11.46
C ALA A 659 -12.31 -16.32 -12.07
N LEU A 660 -11.92 -16.76 -13.28
CA LEU A 660 -12.49 -17.94 -13.94
C LEU A 660 -12.19 -19.21 -13.15
N VAL A 661 -10.95 -19.40 -12.70
CA VAL A 661 -10.56 -20.52 -11.82
C VAL A 661 -11.43 -20.57 -10.56
N ASP A 662 -11.57 -19.45 -9.85
CA ASP A 662 -12.45 -19.33 -8.68
C ASP A 662 -13.92 -19.63 -9.01
N MET A 663 -14.41 -19.16 -10.16
CA MET A 663 -15.78 -19.39 -10.63
C MET A 663 -16.07 -20.87 -10.93
N TYR A 664 -15.21 -21.55 -11.69
CA TYR A 664 -15.40 -22.97 -12.00
C TYR A 664 -15.31 -23.85 -10.73
N CYS A 665 -14.39 -23.53 -9.81
CA CYS A 665 -14.34 -24.16 -8.49
C CYS A 665 -15.64 -23.96 -7.69
N LYS A 666 -16.16 -22.72 -7.62
CA LYS A 666 -17.40 -22.36 -6.91
C LYS A 666 -18.69 -22.74 -7.64
N CYS A 667 -18.60 -23.22 -8.88
CA CYS A 667 -19.68 -23.87 -9.63
C CYS A 667 -19.60 -25.42 -9.59
N GLY A 668 -18.62 -25.96 -8.87
CA GLY A 668 -18.47 -27.40 -8.64
C GLY A 668 -17.90 -28.18 -9.83
N VAL A 669 -17.08 -27.54 -10.67
CA VAL A 669 -16.44 -28.16 -11.84
C VAL A 669 -14.93 -27.95 -11.77
N THR A 670 -14.28 -28.70 -10.86
CA THR A 670 -12.84 -28.58 -10.57
C THR A 670 -11.95 -28.97 -11.75
N LEU A 671 -12.40 -29.81 -12.68
CA LEU A 671 -11.65 -30.19 -13.89
C LEU A 671 -11.52 -29.03 -14.89
N ASP A 672 -12.59 -28.26 -15.10
CA ASP A 672 -12.56 -27.06 -15.96
C ASP A 672 -11.65 -26.00 -15.33
N ALA A 673 -11.75 -25.80 -14.00
CA ALA A 673 -10.86 -24.92 -13.25
C ALA A 673 -9.39 -25.35 -13.35
N TRP A 674 -9.12 -26.65 -13.23
CA TRP A 674 -7.78 -27.22 -13.40
C TRP A 674 -7.23 -26.99 -14.81
N SER A 675 -8.06 -27.20 -15.85
CA SER A 675 -7.66 -26.94 -17.24
C SER A 675 -7.23 -25.50 -17.43
N ILE A 676 -8.05 -24.52 -17.00
CA ILE A 676 -7.70 -23.10 -17.06
C ILE A 676 -6.41 -22.84 -16.28
N PHE A 677 -6.34 -23.29 -15.02
CA PHE A 677 -5.17 -23.11 -14.19
C PHE A 677 -3.90 -23.69 -14.83
N TRP A 678 -3.93 -24.86 -15.48
CA TRP A 678 -2.78 -25.46 -16.15
C TRP A 678 -2.43 -24.78 -17.49
N THR A 679 -3.38 -24.11 -18.16
CA THR A 679 -3.10 -23.30 -19.35
C THR A 679 -2.51 -21.91 -19.07
N MET A 680 -2.69 -21.37 -17.85
CA MET A 680 -2.15 -20.06 -17.49
C MET A 680 -0.61 -20.03 -17.59
N PRO A 681 0.02 -19.08 -18.32
CA PRO A 681 1.48 -19.02 -18.41
C PRO A 681 2.14 -18.69 -17.06
N ILE A 682 1.43 -17.97 -16.19
CA ILE A 682 1.88 -17.57 -14.85
C ILE A 682 0.72 -17.75 -13.88
N ARG A 683 1.03 -18.17 -12.66
CA ARG A 683 0.07 -18.28 -11.55
C ARG A 683 0.56 -17.41 -10.40
N ASN A 684 -0.30 -16.60 -9.82
CA ASN A 684 -0.04 -15.90 -8.56
C ASN A 684 -0.62 -16.69 -7.38
N VAL A 685 -0.28 -16.32 -6.13
CA VAL A 685 -0.78 -16.99 -4.91
C VAL A 685 -2.31 -17.08 -4.87
N ILE A 686 -3.03 -16.07 -5.38
CA ILE A 686 -4.50 -16.05 -5.46
C ILE A 686 -5.02 -17.23 -6.27
N THR A 687 -4.45 -17.51 -7.46
CA THR A 687 -4.82 -18.68 -8.27
C THR A 687 -4.61 -20.00 -7.53
N TRP A 688 -3.47 -20.17 -6.83
CA TRP A 688 -3.19 -21.39 -6.07
C TRP A 688 -4.21 -21.55 -4.94
N ASN A 689 -4.50 -20.48 -4.21
CA ASN A 689 -5.51 -20.45 -3.16
C ASN A 689 -6.90 -20.81 -3.69
N SER A 690 -7.32 -20.26 -4.84
CA SER A 690 -8.61 -20.59 -5.47
C SER A 690 -8.73 -22.07 -5.81
N MET A 691 -7.67 -22.70 -6.34
CA MET A 691 -7.69 -24.15 -6.62
C MET A 691 -7.64 -25.01 -5.36
N ILE A 692 -6.75 -24.72 -4.40
CA ILE A 692 -6.63 -25.47 -3.13
C ILE A 692 -7.97 -25.40 -2.37
N HIS A 693 -8.56 -24.20 -2.26
CA HIS A 693 -9.85 -24.00 -1.62
C HIS A 693 -10.99 -24.63 -2.43
N GLY A 694 -10.92 -24.57 -3.76
CA GLY A 694 -11.86 -25.20 -4.68
C GLY A 694 -11.94 -26.72 -4.50
N TYR A 695 -10.79 -27.40 -4.45
CA TYR A 695 -10.72 -28.83 -4.16
C TYR A 695 -11.25 -29.16 -2.76
N ALA A 696 -10.87 -28.40 -1.72
CA ALA A 696 -11.37 -28.58 -0.36
C ALA A 696 -12.89 -28.36 -0.19
N GLN A 697 -13.48 -27.41 -0.94
CA GLN A 697 -14.93 -27.19 -0.99
C GLN A 697 -15.66 -28.30 -1.76
N ASN A 698 -15.02 -28.87 -2.78
CA ASN A 698 -15.59 -29.93 -3.61
C ASN A 698 -15.46 -31.34 -3.03
N GLY A 699 -14.87 -31.47 -1.84
CA GLY A 699 -14.76 -32.76 -1.14
C GLY A 699 -13.53 -33.56 -1.50
N GLN A 700 -12.58 -32.96 -2.24
CA GLN A 700 -11.36 -33.54 -2.81
C GLN A 700 -10.11 -33.08 -2.01
N PRO A 701 -9.93 -33.52 -0.75
CA PRO A 701 -8.91 -32.97 0.15
C PRO A 701 -7.49 -33.43 -0.19
N HIS A 702 -7.33 -34.60 -0.83
CA HIS A 702 -6.01 -35.13 -1.16
C HIS A 702 -5.38 -34.33 -2.29
N GLU A 703 -6.19 -33.94 -3.27
CA GLU A 703 -5.86 -33.06 -4.39
C GLU A 703 -5.51 -31.64 -3.88
N ALA A 704 -6.30 -31.11 -2.93
CA ALA A 704 -6.01 -29.82 -2.30
C ALA A 704 -4.64 -29.81 -1.58
N LEU A 705 -4.34 -30.86 -0.81
CA LEU A 705 -3.05 -30.99 -0.11
C LEU A 705 -1.88 -31.23 -1.09
N ALA A 706 -2.04 -32.11 -2.08
CA ALA A 706 -1.03 -32.34 -3.10
C ALA A 706 -0.70 -31.07 -3.91
N LEU A 707 -1.72 -30.25 -4.21
CA LEU A 707 -1.53 -28.97 -4.87
C LEU A 707 -0.81 -27.95 -3.97
N TYR A 708 -1.04 -27.97 -2.66
CA TYR A 708 -0.26 -27.17 -1.71
C TYR A 708 1.21 -27.61 -1.65
N GLU A 709 1.51 -28.92 -1.63
CA GLU A 709 2.90 -29.39 -1.70
C GLU A 709 3.55 -29.00 -3.05
N THR A 710 2.80 -29.01 -4.14
CA THR A 710 3.25 -28.54 -5.47
C THR A 710 3.54 -27.03 -5.46
N MET A 711 2.71 -26.23 -4.77
CA MET A 711 2.92 -24.80 -4.55
C MET A 711 4.26 -24.55 -3.84
N LEU A 712 4.58 -25.33 -2.80
CA LEU A 712 5.87 -25.24 -2.11
C LEU A 712 7.04 -25.63 -3.02
N GLN A 713 6.91 -26.69 -3.82
CA GLN A 713 7.93 -27.16 -4.76
C GLN A 713 8.24 -26.12 -5.86
N GLU A 714 7.25 -25.35 -6.32
CA GLU A 714 7.46 -24.21 -7.22
C GLU A 714 8.11 -22.98 -6.54
N ASN A 715 8.53 -23.09 -5.26
CA ASN A 715 9.09 -22.02 -4.41
C ASN A 715 8.10 -20.89 -4.08
N ILE A 716 6.83 -21.21 -3.96
CA ILE A 716 5.76 -20.22 -3.82
C ILE A 716 5.38 -20.07 -2.36
N LYS A 717 5.68 -18.90 -1.81
CA LYS A 717 5.36 -18.57 -0.43
C LYS A 717 3.84 -18.62 -0.21
N PRO A 718 3.34 -19.50 0.68
CA PRO A 718 1.96 -19.46 1.13
C PRO A 718 1.65 -18.13 1.84
N ASP A 719 0.39 -17.72 1.77
CA ASP A 719 -0.17 -16.64 2.58
C ASP A 719 -1.18 -17.19 3.60
N SER A 720 -1.80 -16.30 4.37
CA SER A 720 -2.85 -16.68 5.33
C SER A 720 -3.99 -17.45 4.65
N ILE A 721 -4.38 -17.07 3.44
CA ILE A 721 -5.50 -17.67 2.70
C ILE A 721 -5.13 -19.08 2.23
N SER A 722 -3.87 -19.34 1.86
CA SER A 722 -3.35 -20.68 1.57
C SER A 722 -3.59 -21.63 2.72
N PHE A 723 -3.25 -21.22 3.95
CA PHE A 723 -3.44 -22.03 5.15
C PHE A 723 -4.93 -22.24 5.51
N VAL A 724 -5.81 -21.26 5.26
CA VAL A 724 -7.27 -21.47 5.38
C VAL A 724 -7.74 -22.55 4.39
N GLY A 725 -7.22 -22.56 3.16
CA GLY A 725 -7.49 -23.62 2.16
C GLY A 725 -7.05 -25.01 2.63
N VAL A 726 -5.81 -25.14 3.08
CA VAL A 726 -5.21 -26.38 3.59
C VAL A 726 -5.94 -26.91 4.83
N LEU A 727 -6.23 -26.04 5.81
CA LEU A 727 -7.00 -26.43 7.00
C LEU A 727 -8.44 -26.82 6.64
N SER A 728 -9.06 -26.17 5.65
CA SER A 728 -10.37 -26.58 5.10
C SER A 728 -10.32 -27.97 4.48
N ALA A 729 -9.23 -28.32 3.77
CA ALA A 729 -9.01 -29.67 3.23
C ALA A 729 -8.93 -30.70 4.38
N CYS A 730 -8.13 -30.44 5.42
CA CYS A 730 -8.06 -31.28 6.62
C CYS A 730 -9.43 -31.45 7.32
N ILE A 731 -10.28 -30.40 7.35
CA ILE A 731 -11.65 -30.46 7.89
C ILE A 731 -12.60 -31.32 7.04
N SER A 732 -12.37 -31.45 5.73
CA SER A 732 -13.14 -32.38 4.87
C SER A 732 -12.75 -33.84 5.13
N ALA A 733 -11.46 -34.08 5.38
CA ALA A 733 -10.88 -35.41 5.55
C ALA A 733 -10.79 -35.89 7.01
N ASP A 734 -11.21 -35.06 7.97
CA ASP A 734 -11.03 -35.25 9.42
C ASP A 734 -9.56 -35.51 9.87
N MET A 735 -8.60 -34.94 9.13
CA MET A 735 -7.16 -35.14 9.34
C MET A 735 -6.61 -34.25 10.47
N VAL A 736 -6.94 -34.57 11.71
CA VAL A 736 -6.59 -33.76 12.89
C VAL A 736 -5.08 -33.50 13.02
N ALA A 737 -4.26 -34.55 12.88
CA ALA A 737 -2.81 -34.46 13.07
C ALA A 737 -2.16 -33.52 12.03
N LYS A 738 -2.48 -33.71 10.73
CA LYS A 738 -2.00 -32.84 9.65
C LYS A 738 -2.51 -31.41 9.79
N GLY A 739 -3.76 -31.21 10.21
CA GLY A 739 -4.27 -29.86 10.45
C GLY A 739 -3.52 -29.14 11.56
N GLN A 740 -3.15 -29.83 12.64
CA GLN A 740 -2.31 -29.25 13.69
C GLN A 740 -0.88 -28.96 13.22
N GLU A 741 -0.29 -29.85 12.41
CA GLU A 741 1.02 -29.68 11.78
C GLU A 741 1.05 -28.43 10.88
N TYR A 742 0.11 -28.32 9.94
CA TYR A 742 -0.01 -27.14 9.08
C TYR A 742 -0.33 -25.86 9.87
N PHE A 743 -1.15 -25.92 10.94
CA PHE A 743 -1.42 -24.75 11.77
C PHE A 743 -0.16 -24.26 12.51
N ASN A 744 0.68 -25.19 13.00
CA ASN A 744 1.94 -24.83 13.64
C ASN A 744 2.92 -24.19 12.63
N SER A 745 3.00 -24.74 11.41
CA SER A 745 3.92 -24.24 10.38
C SER A 745 3.57 -22.85 9.83
N ILE A 746 2.39 -22.29 10.13
CA ILE A 746 2.06 -20.87 9.88
C ILE A 746 3.12 -19.95 10.49
N SER A 747 3.57 -20.25 11.72
CA SER A 747 4.58 -19.46 12.43
C SER A 747 5.97 -19.60 11.79
N GLU A 748 6.30 -20.77 11.25
CA GLU A 748 7.56 -21.06 10.55
C GLU A 748 7.66 -20.28 9.24
N HIS A 749 6.52 -19.99 8.60
CA HIS A 749 6.42 -19.11 7.43
C HIS A 749 6.44 -17.61 7.78
N GLY A 750 6.64 -17.25 9.05
CA GLY A 750 6.71 -15.86 9.52
C GLY A 750 5.36 -15.16 9.62
N MET A 751 4.26 -15.92 9.69
CA MET A 751 2.90 -15.40 9.83
C MET A 751 2.33 -15.66 11.23
N THR A 752 1.43 -14.79 11.69
CA THR A 752 0.65 -15.00 12.91
C THR A 752 -0.72 -15.61 12.57
N PRO A 753 -1.17 -16.67 13.26
CA PRO A 753 -2.49 -17.24 13.03
C PRO A 753 -3.64 -16.22 13.19
N THR A 754 -4.49 -16.15 12.17
CA THR A 754 -5.65 -15.25 12.09
C THR A 754 -6.92 -15.89 12.67
N LEU A 755 -7.97 -15.10 12.89
CA LEU A 755 -9.27 -15.61 13.36
C LEU A 755 -9.83 -16.73 12.45
N ASP A 756 -9.62 -16.64 11.13
CA ASP A 756 -10.02 -17.69 10.18
C ASP A 756 -9.27 -19.01 10.40
N HIS A 757 -7.96 -18.95 10.69
CA HIS A 757 -7.17 -20.14 11.03
C HIS A 757 -7.68 -20.79 12.33
N TYR A 758 -7.98 -19.98 13.34
CA TYR A 758 -8.58 -20.46 14.59
C TYR A 758 -9.97 -21.04 14.38
N ALA A 759 -10.84 -20.41 13.58
CA ALA A 759 -12.15 -20.95 13.22
C ALA A 759 -12.05 -22.32 12.53
N CYS A 760 -11.06 -22.49 11.64
CA CYS A 760 -10.73 -23.79 11.05
C CYS A 760 -10.29 -24.81 12.11
N MET A 761 -9.36 -24.47 13.00
CA MET A 761 -8.88 -25.40 14.04
C MET A 761 -9.95 -25.76 15.07
N VAL A 762 -10.79 -24.81 15.49
CA VAL A 762 -11.98 -25.06 16.34
C VAL A 762 -12.94 -26.02 15.63
N THR A 763 -13.12 -25.87 14.31
CA THR A 763 -13.92 -26.81 13.51
C THR A 763 -13.31 -28.22 13.49
N LEU A 764 -12.00 -28.34 13.25
CA LEU A 764 -11.29 -29.61 13.12
C LEU A 764 -11.23 -30.39 14.44
N ILE A 765 -10.78 -29.73 15.50
CA ILE A 765 -10.69 -30.31 16.86
C ILE A 765 -12.09 -30.59 17.39
N GLY A 766 -13.03 -29.65 17.26
CA GLY A 766 -14.37 -29.81 17.79
C GLY A 766 -15.17 -30.95 17.14
N ARG A 767 -14.91 -31.28 15.87
CA ARG A 767 -15.54 -32.44 15.20
C ARG A 767 -14.92 -33.77 15.64
N SER A 768 -13.60 -33.88 15.60
CA SER A 768 -12.86 -35.13 15.84
C SER A 768 -12.65 -35.48 17.32
N SER A 769 -12.48 -34.48 18.18
CA SER A 769 -12.00 -34.60 19.57
C SER A 769 -13.05 -34.14 20.60
N SER A 770 -12.67 -33.96 21.88
CA SER A 770 -13.59 -33.32 22.85
C SER A 770 -13.84 -31.85 22.49
N VAL A 771 -15.07 -31.40 22.72
CA VAL A 771 -15.48 -29.98 22.64
C VAL A 771 -14.62 -29.13 23.57
N ASP A 772 -14.25 -29.64 24.75
CA ASP A 772 -13.44 -28.91 25.74
C ASP A 772 -12.08 -28.48 25.16
N LYS A 773 -11.43 -29.30 24.33
CA LYS A 773 -10.17 -28.93 23.67
C LYS A 773 -10.34 -27.77 22.69
N ALA A 774 -11.49 -27.68 22.01
CA ALA A 774 -11.80 -26.54 21.15
C ALA A 774 -12.11 -25.28 21.96
N VAL A 775 -12.76 -25.42 23.12
CA VAL A 775 -12.98 -24.32 24.07
C VAL A 775 -11.67 -23.83 24.70
N ASP A 776 -10.74 -24.73 25.02
CA ASP A 776 -9.43 -24.37 25.54
C ASP A 776 -8.56 -23.68 24.48
N LEU A 777 -8.62 -24.11 23.21
CA LEU A 777 -8.01 -23.36 22.10
C LEU A 777 -8.56 -21.93 22.03
N ILE A 778 -9.89 -21.74 22.14
CA ILE A 778 -10.54 -20.43 22.13
C ILE A 778 -10.06 -19.54 23.30
N LYS A 779 -9.86 -20.10 24.50
CA LYS A 779 -9.31 -19.36 25.66
C LYS A 779 -7.84 -18.95 25.47
N CYS A 780 -7.07 -19.73 24.71
CA CYS A 780 -5.65 -19.50 24.48
C CYS A 780 -5.35 -18.60 23.26
N MET A 781 -6.35 -18.05 22.58
CA MET A 781 -6.15 -17.18 21.43
C MET A 781 -5.61 -15.79 21.85
N PRO A 782 -4.74 -15.16 21.04
CA PRO A 782 -4.22 -13.82 21.30
C PRO A 782 -5.22 -12.69 20.97
N HIS A 783 -6.38 -13.02 20.41
CA HIS A 783 -7.42 -12.10 19.96
C HIS A 783 -8.79 -12.50 20.52
N GLU A 784 -9.68 -11.53 20.70
CA GLU A 784 -11.06 -11.84 21.12
C GLU A 784 -11.79 -12.67 20.03
N PRO A 785 -12.54 -13.72 20.39
CA PRO A 785 -13.22 -14.56 19.41
C PRO A 785 -14.42 -13.84 18.80
N ASP A 786 -14.50 -13.89 17.48
CA ASP A 786 -15.55 -13.24 16.69
C ASP A 786 -16.85 -14.06 16.60
N TYR A 787 -17.81 -13.55 15.81
CA TYR A 787 -19.07 -14.25 15.56
C TYR A 787 -18.85 -15.61 14.85
N LEU A 788 -17.87 -15.73 13.96
CA LEU A 788 -17.59 -16.97 13.22
C LEU A 788 -17.10 -18.09 14.16
N ILE A 789 -16.16 -17.79 15.06
CA ILE A 789 -15.63 -18.76 16.02
C ILE A 789 -16.72 -19.23 16.99
N TRP A 790 -17.51 -18.32 17.58
CA TRP A 790 -18.57 -18.70 18.50
C TRP A 790 -19.71 -19.47 17.81
N SER A 791 -20.11 -19.09 16.60
CA SER A 791 -21.16 -19.80 15.85
C SER A 791 -20.70 -21.18 15.38
N THR A 792 -19.41 -21.32 15.06
CA THR A 792 -18.74 -22.60 14.80
C THR A 792 -18.79 -23.50 16.03
N LEU A 793 -18.39 -23.00 17.20
CA LEU A 793 -18.46 -23.75 18.45
C LEU A 793 -19.91 -24.19 18.75
N LEU A 794 -20.88 -23.28 18.67
CA LEU A 794 -22.30 -23.60 18.89
C LEU A 794 -22.78 -24.71 17.93
N SER A 795 -22.41 -24.67 16.65
CA SER A 795 -22.77 -25.71 15.69
C SER A 795 -22.14 -27.07 15.99
N ILE A 796 -20.98 -27.11 16.64
CA ILE A 796 -20.31 -28.34 17.07
C ILE A 796 -20.99 -28.89 18.32
N CYS A 797 -21.20 -28.05 19.33
CA CYS A 797 -21.91 -28.40 20.57
C CYS A 797 -23.30 -28.95 20.28
N ALA A 798 -24.04 -28.31 19.37
CA ALA A 798 -25.37 -28.76 18.93
C ALA A 798 -25.36 -30.15 18.27
N LYS A 799 -24.30 -30.49 17.52
CA LYS A 799 -24.13 -31.85 16.93
C LYS A 799 -23.67 -32.89 17.94
N LYS A 800 -22.98 -32.50 19.01
CA LYS A 800 -22.47 -33.42 20.06
C LYS A 800 -23.36 -33.52 21.30
N GLY A 801 -24.44 -32.74 21.39
CA GLY A 801 -25.32 -32.72 22.56
C GLY A 801 -24.74 -31.95 23.76
N ASP A 802 -23.68 -31.17 23.59
CA ASP A 802 -23.01 -30.44 24.67
C ASP A 802 -23.76 -29.15 25.01
N ILE A 803 -24.70 -29.26 25.95
CA ILE A 803 -25.51 -28.13 26.42
C ILE A 803 -24.64 -27.04 27.08
N LYS A 804 -23.61 -27.41 27.85
CA LYS A 804 -22.83 -26.47 28.66
C LYS A 804 -22.03 -25.51 27.78
N ASN A 805 -21.29 -26.06 26.82
CA ASN A 805 -20.48 -25.25 25.91
C ASN A 805 -21.35 -24.58 24.82
N ALA A 806 -22.54 -25.12 24.50
CA ALA A 806 -23.54 -24.42 23.68
C ALA A 806 -24.13 -23.17 24.37
N GLU A 807 -24.50 -23.26 25.65
CA GLU A 807 -25.00 -22.12 26.44
C GLU A 807 -23.96 -20.99 26.52
N LEU A 808 -22.68 -21.34 26.71
CA LEU A 808 -21.56 -20.39 26.65
C LEU A 808 -21.47 -19.70 25.29
N ALA A 809 -21.39 -20.46 24.19
CA ALA A 809 -21.23 -19.93 22.84
C ALA A 809 -22.41 -19.03 22.43
N ALA A 810 -23.64 -19.46 22.70
CA ALA A 810 -24.85 -18.68 22.44
C ALA A 810 -24.87 -17.38 23.26
N GLY A 811 -24.45 -17.40 24.53
CA GLY A 811 -24.35 -16.21 25.37
C GLY A 811 -23.37 -15.14 24.86
N HIS A 812 -22.31 -15.53 24.16
CA HIS A 812 -21.43 -14.60 23.44
C HIS A 812 -22.08 -14.09 22.14
N LEU A 813 -22.68 -14.99 21.34
CA LEU A 813 -23.35 -14.61 20.09
C LEU A 813 -24.49 -13.61 20.29
N PHE A 814 -25.30 -13.76 21.35
CA PHE A 814 -26.37 -12.83 21.69
C PHE A 814 -25.89 -11.43 22.08
N LYS A 815 -24.60 -11.27 22.45
CA LYS A 815 -23.99 -9.96 22.71
C LYS A 815 -23.40 -9.34 21.43
N LEU A 816 -22.87 -10.18 20.54
CA LEU A 816 -22.25 -9.76 19.27
C LEU A 816 -23.30 -9.34 18.22
N ASP A 817 -24.34 -10.14 18.02
CA ASP A 817 -25.47 -9.80 17.13
C ASP A 817 -26.81 -10.29 17.75
N PRO A 818 -27.49 -9.43 18.53
CA PRO A 818 -28.79 -9.76 19.12
C PRO A 818 -29.91 -9.99 18.09
N ARG A 819 -29.76 -9.52 16.85
CA ARG A 819 -30.82 -9.56 15.81
C ARG A 819 -30.74 -10.79 14.91
N ASN A 820 -29.66 -11.57 15.00
CA ASN A 820 -29.51 -12.80 14.24
C ASN A 820 -30.31 -13.94 14.88
N ALA A 821 -31.33 -14.46 14.20
CA ALA A 821 -32.12 -15.58 14.72
C ALA A 821 -31.36 -16.93 14.75
N GLY A 822 -30.25 -17.07 14.01
CA GLY A 822 -29.52 -18.33 13.85
C GLY A 822 -29.09 -18.98 15.19
N PRO A 823 -28.36 -18.28 16.07
CA PRO A 823 -27.94 -18.80 17.37
C PRO A 823 -29.11 -19.18 18.28
N TYR A 824 -30.21 -18.40 18.28
CA TYR A 824 -31.43 -18.70 19.05
C TYR A 824 -32.07 -20.00 18.57
N ILE A 825 -32.25 -20.16 17.26
CA ILE A 825 -32.84 -21.36 16.66
C ILE A 825 -31.96 -22.58 16.96
N MET A 826 -30.63 -22.45 16.85
CA MET A 826 -29.71 -23.56 17.11
C MET A 826 -29.70 -24.02 18.57
N LEU A 827 -29.68 -23.09 19.53
CA LEU A 827 -29.78 -23.41 20.96
C LEU A 827 -31.17 -23.97 21.33
N SER A 828 -32.24 -23.39 20.78
CA SER A 828 -33.61 -23.89 20.94
C SER A 828 -33.76 -25.33 20.42
N ASN A 829 -33.13 -25.65 19.29
CA ASN A 829 -33.14 -26.99 18.72
C ASN A 829 -32.38 -27.98 19.61
N LEU A 830 -31.21 -27.61 20.13
CA LEU A 830 -30.46 -28.43 21.08
C LEU A 830 -31.27 -28.75 22.35
N TYR A 831 -31.96 -27.76 22.93
CA TYR A 831 -32.83 -28.00 24.08
C TYR A 831 -34.00 -28.94 23.75
N ALA A 832 -34.63 -28.79 22.59
CA ALA A 832 -35.71 -29.66 22.14
C ALA A 832 -35.23 -31.11 21.94
N ALA A 833 -34.05 -31.31 21.35
CA ALA A 833 -33.43 -32.62 21.19
C ALA A 833 -33.12 -33.30 22.54
N CYS A 834 -32.83 -32.51 23.58
CA CYS A 834 -32.63 -32.99 24.96
C CYS A 834 -33.92 -32.97 25.81
N GLY A 835 -35.10 -32.77 25.22
CA GLY A 835 -36.41 -32.77 25.92
C GLY A 835 -36.66 -31.59 26.87
N ARG A 836 -35.82 -30.54 26.86
CA ARG A 836 -35.88 -29.40 27.78
C ARG A 836 -36.82 -28.29 27.28
N TRP A 837 -38.11 -28.61 27.18
CA TRP A 837 -39.13 -27.74 26.59
C TRP A 837 -39.33 -26.38 27.29
N GLU A 838 -39.07 -26.27 28.59
CA GLU A 838 -39.06 -25.00 29.33
C GLU A 838 -38.03 -24.02 28.73
N LYS A 839 -36.76 -24.44 28.63
CA LYS A 839 -35.70 -23.63 28.03
C LYS A 839 -35.92 -23.31 26.54
N VAL A 840 -36.69 -24.14 25.82
CA VAL A 840 -37.14 -23.81 24.45
C VAL A 840 -38.07 -22.60 24.45
N GLY A 841 -38.98 -22.51 25.43
CA GLY A 841 -39.85 -21.35 25.65
C GLY A 841 -39.07 -20.07 25.99
N ASP A 842 -38.06 -20.19 26.86
CA ASP A 842 -37.18 -19.07 27.23
C ASP A 842 -36.42 -18.49 26.04
N VAL A 843 -35.77 -19.35 25.24
CA VAL A 843 -34.98 -18.92 24.07
C VAL A 843 -35.86 -18.28 23.01
N ARG A 844 -37.08 -18.80 22.76
CA ARG A 844 -38.04 -18.19 21.85
C ARG A 844 -38.53 -16.82 22.35
N SER A 845 -38.77 -16.71 23.66
CA SER A 845 -39.15 -15.44 24.30
C SER A 845 -38.03 -14.40 24.18
N LEU A 846 -36.78 -14.81 24.35
CA LEU A 846 -35.59 -13.96 24.18
C LEU A 846 -35.39 -13.52 22.72
N MET A 847 -35.56 -14.44 21.76
CA MET A 847 -35.49 -14.14 20.32
C MET A 847 -36.51 -13.07 19.92
N ASN A 848 -37.75 -13.17 20.42
CA ASN A 848 -38.81 -12.20 20.18
C ASN A 848 -38.49 -10.83 20.81
N ARG A 849 -38.00 -10.79 22.05
CA ARG A 849 -37.60 -9.54 22.74
C ARG A 849 -36.52 -8.77 21.98
N ASN A 850 -35.60 -9.47 21.32
CA ASN A 850 -34.52 -8.87 20.55
C ASN A 850 -34.89 -8.55 19.08
N ASN A 851 -36.15 -8.76 18.67
CA ASN A 851 -36.64 -8.59 17.30
C ASN A 851 -35.82 -9.36 16.25
N ALA A 852 -35.30 -10.54 16.60
CA ALA A 852 -34.45 -11.32 15.72
C ALA A 852 -35.26 -11.96 14.57
N LYS A 853 -34.79 -11.78 13.32
CA LYS A 853 -35.53 -12.21 12.11
C LYS A 853 -35.03 -13.56 11.60
N LYS A 854 -35.96 -14.49 11.36
CA LYS A 854 -35.68 -15.79 10.74
C LYS A 854 -35.40 -15.60 9.25
N PHE A 855 -34.25 -16.07 8.78
CA PHE A 855 -33.98 -16.19 7.34
C PHE A 855 -34.78 -17.36 6.75
N ALA A 856 -35.40 -17.14 5.58
CA ALA A 856 -36.08 -18.19 4.85
C ALA A 856 -35.06 -19.17 4.25
N ALA A 857 -35.23 -20.47 4.50
CA ALA A 857 -34.45 -21.52 3.86
C ALA A 857 -35.01 -21.79 2.46
N TYR A 858 -34.16 -21.76 1.43
CA TYR A 858 -34.58 -21.98 0.04
C TYR A 858 -33.51 -22.72 -0.75
N SER A 859 -33.96 -23.45 -1.76
CA SER A 859 -33.11 -24.12 -2.74
C SER A 859 -33.30 -23.48 -4.13
N LEU A 860 -32.21 -23.35 -4.87
CA LEU A 860 -32.20 -22.92 -6.26
C LEU A 860 -31.82 -24.11 -7.15
N VAL A 861 -32.42 -24.18 -8.34
CA VAL A 861 -32.02 -25.11 -9.41
C VAL A 861 -32.12 -24.41 -10.75
N GLU A 862 -31.08 -24.55 -11.57
CA GLU A 862 -31.00 -23.93 -12.90
C GLU A 862 -31.43 -24.95 -13.97
N VAL A 863 -32.48 -24.63 -14.73
CA VAL A 863 -33.05 -25.49 -15.77
C VAL A 863 -33.39 -24.61 -16.96
N GLU A 864 -33.00 -25.03 -18.17
CA GLU A 864 -33.31 -24.28 -19.42
C GLU A 864 -32.86 -22.80 -19.38
N SER A 865 -31.76 -22.53 -18.64
CA SER A 865 -31.21 -21.20 -18.35
C SER A 865 -32.09 -20.28 -17.48
N GLU A 866 -33.16 -20.80 -16.89
CA GLU A 866 -33.92 -20.15 -15.82
C GLU A 866 -33.55 -20.70 -14.44
N VAL A 867 -33.46 -19.81 -13.43
CA VAL A 867 -33.21 -20.18 -12.03
C VAL A 867 -34.53 -20.27 -11.28
N HIS A 868 -34.91 -21.48 -10.87
CA HIS A 868 -36.13 -21.71 -10.09
C HIS A 868 -35.82 -21.79 -8.60
N LYS A 869 -36.53 -20.99 -7.81
CA LYS A 869 -36.44 -20.95 -6.35
C LYS A 869 -37.56 -21.75 -5.70
N PHE A 870 -37.19 -22.60 -4.76
CA PHE A 870 -38.10 -23.41 -3.96
C PHE A 870 -37.91 -23.10 -2.47
N VAL A 871 -39.02 -22.90 -1.76
CA VAL A 871 -39.09 -22.77 -0.29
C VAL A 871 -39.97 -23.93 0.20
N SER A 872 -39.63 -24.54 1.33
CA SER A 872 -40.51 -25.58 1.91
C SER A 872 -41.90 -24.99 2.19
N GLU A 873 -42.95 -25.75 1.91
CA GLU A 873 -44.38 -25.36 2.05
C GLU A 873 -44.88 -24.26 1.10
N ASP A 874 -44.02 -23.63 0.30
CA ASP A 874 -44.41 -22.65 -0.72
C ASP A 874 -45.06 -23.34 -1.93
N ARG A 875 -46.31 -22.94 -2.22
CA ARG A 875 -47.12 -23.45 -3.34
C ARG A 875 -47.33 -22.43 -4.47
N THR A 876 -46.58 -21.34 -4.49
CA THR A 876 -46.71 -20.28 -5.53
C THR A 876 -46.18 -20.69 -6.91
N HIS A 877 -45.41 -21.80 -7.01
CA HIS A 877 -44.82 -22.24 -8.27
C HIS A 877 -45.90 -22.73 -9.27
N PRO A 878 -45.92 -22.27 -10.54
CA PRO A 878 -46.96 -22.63 -11.51
C PRO A 878 -47.13 -24.12 -11.80
N ALA A 879 -46.13 -24.95 -11.51
CA ALA A 879 -46.15 -26.40 -11.71
C ALA A 879 -46.21 -27.21 -10.39
N VAL A 880 -46.60 -26.58 -9.27
CA VAL A 880 -46.51 -27.16 -7.93
C VAL A 880 -47.10 -28.57 -7.81
N GLU A 881 -48.31 -28.83 -8.34
CA GLU A 881 -48.97 -30.14 -8.22
C GLU A 881 -48.10 -31.25 -8.82
N LYS A 882 -47.63 -31.06 -10.06
CA LYS A 882 -46.74 -32.02 -10.76
C LYS A 882 -45.43 -32.27 -10.01
N ILE A 883 -44.87 -31.22 -9.38
CA ILE A 883 -43.63 -31.33 -8.59
C ILE A 883 -43.85 -32.18 -7.34
N TYR A 884 -44.98 -31.99 -6.64
CA TYR A 884 -45.35 -32.80 -5.49
C TYR A 884 -45.67 -34.24 -5.88
N ASP A 885 -46.35 -34.48 -7.00
CA ASP A 885 -46.64 -35.81 -7.52
C ASP A 885 -45.35 -36.59 -7.86
N GLU A 886 -44.42 -35.97 -8.60
CA GLU A 886 -43.13 -36.59 -8.93
C GLU A 886 -42.27 -36.83 -7.67
N LEU A 887 -42.29 -35.90 -6.72
CA LEU A 887 -41.60 -36.09 -5.44
C LEU A 887 -42.19 -37.25 -4.64
N ASN A 888 -43.52 -37.38 -4.58
CA ASN A 888 -44.19 -38.50 -3.92
C ASN A 888 -43.91 -39.83 -4.63
N ARG A 889 -43.88 -39.85 -5.97
CA ARG A 889 -43.45 -41.00 -6.76
C ARG A 889 -42.01 -41.39 -6.43
N LEU A 890 -41.09 -40.42 -6.37
CA LEU A 890 -39.69 -40.64 -6.05
C LEU A 890 -39.52 -41.17 -4.61
N ILE A 891 -40.11 -40.51 -3.60
CA ILE A 891 -40.08 -40.97 -2.20
C ILE A 891 -40.55 -42.42 -2.08
N SER A 892 -41.67 -42.77 -2.73
CA SER A 892 -42.24 -44.12 -2.72
C SER A 892 -41.28 -45.18 -3.32
N ILE A 893 -40.50 -44.81 -4.34
CA ILE A 893 -39.49 -45.70 -4.93
C ILE A 893 -38.26 -45.79 -4.02
N LEU A 894 -37.78 -44.66 -3.49
CA LEU A 894 -36.61 -44.64 -2.61
C LEU A 894 -36.85 -45.43 -1.31
N GLN A 895 -38.08 -45.40 -0.78
CA GLN A 895 -38.49 -46.24 0.35
C GLN A 895 -38.39 -47.74 0.06
N ARG A 896 -38.76 -48.18 -1.15
CA ARG A 896 -38.64 -49.59 -1.56
C ARG A 896 -37.19 -50.08 -1.68
N ILE A 897 -36.24 -49.18 -1.92
CA ILE A 897 -34.80 -49.50 -1.96
C ILE A 897 -34.07 -49.21 -0.63
N GLY A 898 -34.79 -48.88 0.44
CA GLY A 898 -34.24 -48.78 1.80
C GLY A 898 -34.00 -47.37 2.35
N TYR A 899 -34.43 -46.30 1.68
CA TYR A 899 -34.45 -44.96 2.29
C TYR A 899 -35.63 -44.81 3.27
N ASN A 900 -35.36 -44.48 4.52
CA ASN A 900 -36.42 -44.17 5.50
C ASN A 900 -36.25 -42.73 6.03
N PRO A 901 -37.25 -41.83 5.91
CA PRO A 901 -37.15 -40.46 6.41
C PRO A 901 -36.92 -40.38 7.93
N ASP A 902 -35.86 -39.69 8.36
CA ASP A 902 -35.52 -39.59 9.78
C ASP A 902 -36.33 -38.52 10.51
N THR A 903 -37.52 -38.90 10.96
CA THR A 903 -38.45 -38.06 11.76
C THR A 903 -37.83 -37.43 13.03
N ASN A 904 -36.70 -37.93 13.54
CA ASN A 904 -36.04 -37.36 14.72
C ASN A 904 -35.42 -35.98 14.45
N ILE A 905 -35.22 -35.62 13.17
CA ILE A 905 -34.69 -34.31 12.76
C ILE A 905 -35.74 -33.19 12.97
N VAL A 906 -37.04 -33.50 13.03
CA VAL A 906 -38.09 -32.51 13.35
C VAL A 906 -38.26 -32.37 14.86
N LEU A 907 -37.62 -31.32 15.38
CA LEU A 907 -37.57 -30.96 16.80
C LEU A 907 -38.79 -30.14 17.26
N HIS A 908 -39.90 -30.23 16.54
CA HIS A 908 -41.19 -29.65 16.90
C HIS A 908 -42.03 -30.69 17.66
N ASN A 909 -42.78 -30.24 18.68
CA ASN A 909 -43.73 -31.07 19.40
C ASN A 909 -45.05 -31.19 18.60
N VAL A 910 -45.00 -31.97 17.53
CA VAL A 910 -46.10 -32.23 16.59
C VAL A 910 -46.23 -33.73 16.35
N GLU A 911 -47.36 -34.16 15.78
CA GLU A 911 -47.64 -35.57 15.51
C GLU A 911 -46.66 -36.18 14.51
N GLN A 912 -46.45 -37.49 14.60
CA GLN A 912 -45.43 -38.20 13.81
C GLN A 912 -45.68 -38.13 12.29
N GLU A 913 -46.96 -38.07 11.88
CA GLU A 913 -47.35 -37.89 10.47
C GLU A 913 -47.03 -36.46 9.96
N GLU A 914 -47.13 -35.45 10.83
CA GLU A 914 -46.80 -34.06 10.52
C GLU A 914 -45.27 -33.87 10.41
N LYS A 915 -44.50 -34.53 11.29
CA LYS A 915 -43.02 -34.62 11.16
C LYS A 915 -42.61 -35.25 9.82
N PHE A 916 -43.26 -36.35 9.44
CA PHE A 916 -43.00 -37.03 8.18
C PHE A 916 -43.27 -36.13 6.97
N LYS A 917 -44.42 -35.41 6.96
CA LYS A 917 -44.75 -34.45 5.91
C LYS A 917 -43.72 -33.32 5.81
N SER A 918 -43.34 -32.72 6.95
CA SER A 918 -42.36 -31.62 6.98
C SER A 918 -41.02 -32.00 6.33
N ILE A 919 -40.45 -33.17 6.66
CA ILE A 919 -39.17 -33.67 6.10
C ILE A 919 -39.31 -34.07 4.63
N SER A 920 -40.45 -34.60 4.23
CA SER A 920 -40.69 -35.09 2.87
C SER A 920 -40.65 -33.96 1.83
N TYR A 921 -41.07 -32.74 2.20
CA TYR A 921 -41.21 -31.60 1.30
C TYR A 921 -40.17 -30.49 1.51
N HIS A 922 -38.95 -30.85 1.94
CA HIS A 922 -37.81 -29.93 1.97
C HIS A 922 -37.49 -29.37 0.57
N SER A 923 -37.11 -28.09 0.49
CA SER A 923 -36.87 -27.37 -0.78
C SER A 923 -35.84 -28.04 -1.70
N GLU A 924 -34.85 -28.75 -1.15
CA GLU A 924 -33.87 -29.57 -1.89
C GLU A 924 -34.56 -30.67 -2.70
N LYS A 925 -35.54 -31.36 -2.11
CA LYS A 925 -36.26 -32.46 -2.71
C LYS A 925 -37.24 -31.97 -3.79
N LEU A 926 -37.91 -30.84 -3.53
CA LEU A 926 -38.75 -30.15 -4.51
C LEU A 926 -37.95 -29.69 -5.74
N ALA A 927 -36.76 -29.11 -5.52
CA ALA A 927 -35.86 -28.70 -6.60
C ALA A 927 -35.39 -29.88 -7.46
N LEU A 928 -35.09 -31.05 -6.85
CA LEU A 928 -34.77 -32.27 -7.59
C LEU A 928 -35.96 -32.76 -8.43
N ALA A 929 -37.15 -32.87 -7.84
CA ALA A 929 -38.34 -33.33 -8.55
C ALA A 929 -38.66 -32.45 -9.76
N PHE A 930 -38.57 -31.12 -9.62
CA PHE A 930 -38.71 -30.19 -10.74
C PHE A 930 -37.66 -30.42 -11.85
N ALA A 931 -36.40 -30.63 -11.49
CA ALA A 931 -35.34 -30.91 -12.47
C ALA A 931 -35.57 -32.22 -13.24
N LEU A 932 -36.13 -33.24 -12.59
CA LEU A 932 -36.48 -34.52 -13.22
C LEU A 932 -37.67 -34.39 -14.18
N ILE A 933 -38.71 -33.63 -13.82
CA ILE A 933 -39.85 -33.35 -14.71
C ILE A 933 -39.39 -32.68 -16.01
N ARG A 934 -38.46 -31.72 -15.91
CA ARG A 934 -37.97 -30.96 -17.06
C ARG A 934 -36.93 -31.70 -17.88
N LYS A 935 -36.05 -32.47 -17.24
CA LYS A 935 -34.96 -33.22 -17.91
C LYS A 935 -34.95 -34.70 -17.50
N PRO A 936 -36.00 -35.48 -17.84
CA PRO A 936 -36.13 -36.87 -17.39
C PRO A 936 -35.00 -37.77 -17.91
N ASN A 937 -34.61 -37.61 -19.17
CA ASN A 937 -33.56 -38.40 -19.84
C ASN A 937 -32.22 -37.65 -19.93
N GLY A 938 -31.98 -36.64 -19.09
CA GLY A 938 -30.78 -35.82 -19.15
C GLY A 938 -29.54 -36.54 -18.57
N ILE A 939 -28.41 -36.51 -19.28
CA ILE A 939 -27.15 -37.12 -18.83
C ILE A 939 -26.35 -36.14 -17.93
N ALA A 940 -26.42 -34.84 -18.21
CA ALA A 940 -25.66 -33.81 -17.47
C ALA A 940 -26.07 -33.73 -15.98
N PRO A 941 -25.13 -33.48 -15.04
CA PRO A 941 -25.43 -33.45 -13.60
C PRO A 941 -26.54 -32.47 -13.20
N ILE A 942 -27.39 -32.86 -12.25
CA ILE A 942 -28.39 -31.96 -11.65
C ILE A 942 -27.70 -31.12 -10.58
N ARG A 943 -27.74 -29.80 -10.70
CA ARG A 943 -27.13 -28.86 -9.75
C ARG A 943 -28.19 -28.18 -8.90
N ILE A 944 -28.09 -28.30 -7.58
CA ILE A 944 -29.01 -27.69 -6.61
C ILE A 944 -28.16 -26.89 -5.63
N ILE A 945 -28.57 -25.67 -5.30
CA ILE A 945 -27.88 -24.78 -4.36
C ILE A 945 -28.81 -24.50 -3.19
N LYS A 946 -28.36 -24.69 -1.95
CA LYS A 946 -29.07 -24.39 -0.71
C LYS A 946 -28.41 -23.20 -0.03
N ASN A 947 -29.21 -22.21 0.40
CA ASN A 947 -28.70 -21.01 1.07
C ASN A 947 -28.25 -21.24 2.53
N ILE A 948 -28.45 -22.44 3.07
CA ILE A 948 -28.08 -22.88 4.42
C ILE A 948 -27.47 -24.29 4.35
N ARG A 949 -26.98 -24.80 5.48
CA ARG A 949 -26.53 -26.18 5.58
C ARG A 949 -27.66 -27.18 5.30
N VAL A 950 -27.39 -28.16 4.45
CA VAL A 950 -28.30 -29.27 4.12
C VAL A 950 -28.45 -30.20 5.34
N CYS A 951 -29.66 -30.70 5.61
CA CYS A 951 -29.88 -31.65 6.70
C CYS A 951 -29.45 -33.08 6.33
N ASP A 952 -29.15 -33.89 7.35
CA ASP A 952 -28.58 -35.22 7.16
C ASP A 952 -29.58 -36.17 6.42
N ASP A 953 -30.90 -36.04 6.62
CA ASP A 953 -31.91 -36.75 5.81
C ASP A 953 -31.91 -36.37 4.32
N CYS A 954 -31.80 -35.08 3.98
CA CYS A 954 -31.70 -34.66 2.59
C CYS A 954 -30.42 -35.18 1.92
N HIS A 955 -29.32 -35.28 2.68
CA HIS A 955 -28.07 -35.88 2.20
C HIS A 955 -28.26 -37.38 1.88
N VAL A 956 -28.93 -38.14 2.77
CA VAL A 956 -29.27 -39.55 2.53
C VAL A 956 -30.24 -39.71 1.35
N PHE A 957 -31.29 -38.88 1.27
CA PHE A 957 -32.24 -38.88 0.16
C PHE A 957 -31.55 -38.69 -1.20
N MET A 958 -30.65 -37.71 -1.31
CA MET A 958 -29.91 -37.44 -2.55
C MET A 958 -28.96 -38.58 -2.93
N LYS A 959 -28.36 -39.26 -1.93
CA LYS A 959 -27.56 -40.48 -2.15
C LYS A 959 -28.40 -41.57 -2.83
N PHE A 960 -29.54 -41.95 -2.25
CA PHE A 960 -30.45 -42.94 -2.83
C PHE A 960 -31.05 -42.49 -4.17
N ALA A 961 -31.38 -41.21 -4.33
CA ALA A 961 -31.85 -40.66 -5.59
C ALA A 961 -30.81 -40.80 -6.71
N SER A 962 -29.54 -40.43 -6.47
CA SER A 962 -28.47 -40.58 -7.46
C SER A 962 -28.25 -42.03 -7.93
N PHE A 963 -28.44 -43.00 -7.02
CA PHE A 963 -28.39 -44.43 -7.34
C PHE A 963 -29.55 -44.84 -8.25
N HIS A 964 -30.78 -44.50 -7.88
CA HIS A 964 -31.97 -44.90 -8.63
C HIS A 964 -32.06 -44.22 -10.01
N ILE A 965 -31.72 -42.93 -10.09
CA ILE A 965 -31.80 -42.12 -11.31
C ILE A 965 -30.62 -42.43 -12.26
N GLY A 966 -29.51 -42.98 -11.74
CA GLY A 966 -28.29 -43.24 -12.53
C GLY A 966 -27.59 -41.96 -13.00
N ARG A 967 -27.80 -40.83 -12.30
CA ARG A 967 -27.37 -39.49 -12.71
C ARG A 967 -26.73 -38.75 -11.55
N THR A 968 -25.62 -38.06 -11.81
CA THR A 968 -24.92 -37.28 -10.79
C THR A 968 -25.78 -36.13 -10.27
N ILE A 969 -25.90 -36.03 -8.95
CA ILE A 969 -26.53 -34.89 -8.26
C ILE A 969 -25.43 -34.12 -7.54
N ILE A 970 -25.33 -32.83 -7.82
CA ILE A 970 -24.39 -31.89 -7.22
C ILE A 970 -25.20 -30.94 -6.34
N LEU A 971 -25.14 -31.14 -5.03
CA LEU A 971 -25.83 -30.29 -4.06
C LEU A 971 -24.81 -29.39 -3.37
N ARG A 972 -24.90 -28.08 -3.56
CA ARG A 972 -24.09 -27.07 -2.85
C ARG A 972 -24.86 -26.60 -1.62
N ASP A 973 -24.26 -26.69 -0.43
CA ASP A 973 -24.73 -25.99 0.76
C ASP A 973 -24.07 -24.61 0.88
N SER A 974 -24.21 -23.90 2.01
CA SER A 974 -23.61 -22.57 2.16
C SER A 974 -22.11 -22.54 1.83
N ASN A 975 -21.33 -23.58 2.20
CA ASN A 975 -19.87 -23.59 2.12
C ASN A 975 -19.24 -24.84 1.47
N LYS A 976 -20.01 -25.90 1.15
CA LYS A 976 -19.46 -27.14 0.56
C LYS A 976 -20.35 -27.72 -0.54
N PHE A 977 -19.71 -28.42 -1.48
CA PHE A 977 -20.37 -29.26 -2.45
C PHE A 977 -20.50 -30.71 -1.95
N HIS A 978 -21.60 -31.34 -2.32
CA HIS A 978 -21.90 -32.73 -2.08
C HIS A 978 -22.21 -33.38 -3.44
N HIS A 979 -21.23 -34.09 -3.97
CA HIS A 979 -21.35 -34.84 -5.22
C HIS A 979 -21.89 -36.24 -4.91
N PHE A 980 -23.01 -36.62 -5.50
CA PHE A 980 -23.63 -37.94 -5.38
C PHE A 980 -23.65 -38.62 -6.74
N SER A 981 -23.04 -39.79 -6.86
CA SER A 981 -22.98 -40.56 -8.10
C SER A 981 -23.02 -42.06 -7.81
N GLY A 982 -23.88 -42.80 -8.52
CA GLY A 982 -24.00 -44.26 -8.35
C GLY A 982 -24.30 -44.71 -6.93
N GLY A 983 -24.99 -43.89 -6.12
CA GLY A 983 -25.26 -44.19 -4.72
C GLY A 983 -24.09 -44.00 -3.76
N ASN A 984 -22.92 -43.58 -4.24
CA ASN A 984 -21.81 -43.14 -3.39
C ASN A 984 -21.73 -41.62 -3.36
N ARG A 985 -21.16 -41.10 -2.27
CA ARG A 985 -20.63 -39.73 -2.27
C ARG A 985 -19.35 -39.79 -3.08
N GLY A 986 -19.21 -38.94 -4.10
CA GLY A 986 -17.93 -38.78 -4.81
C GLY A 986 -16.84 -38.41 -3.81
N MET A 987 -15.68 -39.05 -3.95
CA MET A 987 -14.42 -38.59 -3.34
C MET A 987 -13.94 -37.32 -4.04
#